data_AF-A0A7J7JFM5-F1
#
_entry.id   AF-A0A7J7JFM5-F1
#
_cell.length_a   1.000
_cell.length_b   1.000
_cell.length_c   1.000
_cell.angle_alpha   90.00
_cell.angle_beta   90.00
_cell.angle_gamma   90.00
#
_symmetry.space_group_name_H-M   'P 1'
#
loop_
_entity.id
_entity.type
_entity.pdbx_description
1 polymer ?
#
loop_
_entity_poly.entity_id
_entity_poly.type
_entity_poly.pdbx_seq_one_letter_code
_entity_poly.pdbx_strand_id
1 'polypeptide(L)'
;MESIPEANGVITVNIANSFGVNRAHDKNKSSKSSIKFGSTTKGIEVPPEQAIQMIEKSSKPLKKIKKGIFISYSPDAGFKERAFVSDLVRQLKENNMADDIWFDKDESCMDSPIWFSQRMEAAEKCQAAILVLSDTYFTCPVSVYEARTLYIRQETDQQSVTVFSILYSELVKTEIPAHYHQKLLPDTVDLTLPALRKLSVAEKTSVVLSSVMENLEKFAVINTPPSTIDDVEPQFNGEYKEKKICQWTVSNLQEWLHSLGVKEFYRQSLAERMVDGFLLMSMTDDDMVNHLGIDSRIVRKKIMQHILVYLEKEQKLADSWHLRARSVRAKPATLYLIYDPADVRLAQTFKTDLGKKGFQVIHHQKLGQSKEEFLHLNGPFMATCSHILLVLTEHATNSPFVYHEMLFADWLGKKILVACFKNDWGNLRPSMKSVIGECLAVDFERKLYSDGMDVLEHHLKPVRTLPGVVLEQSFLNKMSEGLRPLAQIASANTDLVALHHSRGEASPHIFISFQWDMHSKVEDMKIMFQNNGIECWADTGAHMRGRSSLSTRSSTSHSSASHDSQHNLQSIILRNMKAASLVICCITPKYIQSDNCQNDLKLAESLEKPIIALLLRFCSWPPDGASQGTKKTLSKCVDVIEMYNDKLYKQNLARVLERVRRAMAVL
;
A
#
# COMPACT_ATOMS: atom_id res chain seq x y z
N MET A 1 -10.66 -47.23 -47.02
CA MET A 1 -10.59 -48.58 -46.45
C MET A 1 -9.77 -48.47 -45.18
N GLU A 2 -10.36 -48.79 -44.02
CA GLU A 2 -9.70 -49.13 -42.74
C GLU A 2 -8.79 -48.03 -42.13
N SER A 3 -8.49 -47.91 -40.84
CA SER A 3 -9.00 -48.34 -39.53
C SER A 3 -8.07 -47.63 -38.52
N ILE A 4 -8.61 -47.23 -37.36
CA ILE A 4 -7.92 -46.75 -36.13
C ILE A 4 -6.95 -47.90 -35.66
N PRO A 5 -5.87 -47.78 -34.83
CA PRO A 5 -5.79 -46.95 -33.62
C PRO A 5 -4.43 -46.45 -33.05
N GLU A 6 -4.63 -45.68 -31.97
CA GLU A 6 -3.76 -45.12 -30.93
C GLU A 6 -2.66 -46.03 -30.36
N ALA A 7 -1.56 -45.40 -29.94
CA ALA A 7 -0.50 -45.99 -29.14
C ALA A 7 -0.38 -45.31 -27.77
N ASN A 8 -0.50 -46.13 -26.73
CA ASN A 8 -0.11 -45.88 -25.35
C ASN A 8 1.42 -45.81 -25.19
N GLY A 9 1.90 -44.97 -24.27
CA GLY A 9 3.27 -44.98 -23.76
C GLY A 9 3.34 -44.49 -22.32
N VAL A 10 3.47 -45.43 -21.39
CA VAL A 10 3.56 -45.27 -19.93
C VAL A 10 5.01 -45.02 -19.51
N ILE A 11 5.27 -44.13 -18.55
CA ILE A 11 6.33 -44.33 -17.53
C ILE A 11 5.85 -43.84 -16.14
N THR A 12 5.85 -44.80 -15.22
CA THR A 12 5.64 -44.74 -13.76
C THR A 12 6.76 -44.06 -12.98
N VAL A 13 6.42 -43.41 -11.86
CA VAL A 13 7.28 -43.36 -10.65
C VAL A 13 6.43 -43.53 -9.38
N ASN A 14 6.87 -44.49 -8.55
CA ASN A 14 6.34 -44.90 -7.25
C ASN A 14 6.88 -44.03 -6.11
N ILE A 15 6.39 -44.32 -4.87
CA ILE A 15 6.94 -44.05 -3.51
C ILE A 15 5.95 -43.18 -2.71
N ALA A 16 5.05 -43.76 -1.90
CA ALA A 16 5.22 -44.39 -0.57
C ALA A 16 5.09 -43.40 0.60
N ASN A 17 4.05 -43.61 1.42
CA ASN A 17 4.07 -43.57 2.90
C ASN A 17 2.64 -43.84 3.41
N SER A 18 2.37 -45.04 3.93
CA SER A 18 2.58 -45.44 5.33
C SER A 18 1.58 -44.77 6.30
N PHE A 19 0.40 -45.38 6.42
CA PHE A 19 -0.41 -45.26 7.63
C PHE A 19 -0.69 -46.66 8.17
N GLY A 20 -0.13 -46.90 9.36
CA GLY A 20 -0.33 -48.10 10.15
C GLY A 20 -1.80 -48.24 10.54
N VAL A 21 -2.35 -49.41 10.21
CA VAL A 21 -3.63 -49.92 10.66
C VAL A 21 -3.44 -50.50 12.07
N ASN A 22 -4.43 -50.32 12.94
CA ASN A 22 -4.87 -51.44 13.76
C ASN A 22 -6.41 -51.50 13.80
N ARG A 23 -6.91 -52.48 13.05
CA ARG A 23 -8.25 -53.04 13.07
C ARG A 23 -8.34 -54.04 14.21
N ALA A 24 -9.52 -54.15 14.82
CA ALA A 24 -9.99 -55.41 15.38
C ALA A 24 -10.80 -56.18 14.30
N HIS A 25 -10.52 -57.48 14.23
CA HIS A 25 -11.18 -58.58 13.50
C HIS A 25 -12.71 -58.63 13.71
N ASP A 26 -13.56 -59.27 12.90
CA ASP A 26 -13.36 -60.40 11.98
C ASP A 26 -14.56 -60.58 11.01
N LYS A 27 -14.23 -61.06 9.79
CA LYS A 27 -14.91 -62.07 8.95
C LYS A 27 -16.34 -61.91 8.39
N ASN A 28 -16.34 -61.77 7.06
CA ASN A 28 -16.90 -62.69 6.05
C ASN A 28 -18.41 -63.01 6.06
N LYS A 29 -19.14 -62.62 5.00
CA LYS A 29 -19.26 -63.42 3.77
C LYS A 29 -20.03 -62.70 2.66
N SER A 30 -19.50 -62.89 1.46
CA SER A 30 -20.00 -62.59 0.12
C SER A 30 -21.46 -63.05 -0.13
N SER A 31 -22.20 -62.39 -1.01
CA SER A 31 -22.09 -62.59 -2.46
C SER A 31 -23.32 -62.08 -3.23
N LYS A 32 -23.04 -61.71 -4.50
CA LYS A 32 -23.92 -61.67 -5.69
C LYS A 32 -24.74 -60.40 -5.94
N SER A 33 -24.11 -59.59 -6.79
CA SER A 33 -24.68 -58.75 -7.84
C SER A 33 -25.75 -59.44 -8.70
N SER A 34 -26.79 -58.68 -9.07
CA SER A 34 -27.24 -58.59 -10.46
C SER A 34 -28.16 -57.38 -10.66
N ILE A 35 -27.79 -56.57 -11.64
CA ILE A 35 -28.44 -55.37 -12.15
C ILE A 35 -29.71 -55.75 -12.93
N LYS A 36 -30.77 -54.92 -12.86
CA LYS A 36 -31.64 -54.63 -14.02
C LYS A 36 -32.52 -53.40 -13.78
N PHE A 37 -32.38 -52.42 -14.67
CA PHE A 37 -33.30 -51.31 -14.88
C PHE A 37 -34.58 -51.80 -15.56
N GLY A 38 -35.72 -51.21 -15.19
CA GLY A 38 -37.00 -51.39 -15.87
C GLY A 38 -38.01 -50.32 -15.42
N SER A 39 -38.44 -49.49 -16.35
CA SER A 39 -39.37 -48.37 -16.22
C SER A 39 -40.83 -48.83 -16.00
N THR A 40 -41.62 -48.08 -15.22
CA THR A 40 -42.94 -47.49 -15.60
C THR A 40 -43.66 -46.82 -14.41
N THR A 41 -43.92 -45.52 -14.57
CA THR A 41 -45.11 -44.73 -14.19
C THR A 41 -46.13 -45.26 -13.16
N LYS A 42 -46.38 -44.52 -12.06
CA LYS A 42 -47.56 -43.66 -11.81
C LYS A 42 -47.54 -43.14 -10.36
N GLY A 43 -48.15 -41.98 -10.16
CA GLY A 43 -47.89 -41.06 -9.05
C GLY A 43 -48.50 -41.42 -7.71
N ILE A 44 -47.95 -40.77 -6.68
CA ILE A 44 -48.57 -40.54 -5.38
C ILE A 44 -48.28 -39.08 -5.01
N GLU A 45 -49.33 -38.29 -4.90
CA GLU A 45 -49.32 -36.93 -4.33
C GLU A 45 -48.95 -37.01 -2.84
N VAL A 46 -48.07 -36.11 -2.39
CA VAL A 46 -47.71 -35.96 -0.96
C VAL A 46 -48.00 -34.50 -0.55
N PRO A 47 -48.59 -34.24 0.64
CA PRO A 47 -49.13 -32.93 1.03
C PRO A 47 -48.04 -31.87 1.33
N PRO A 48 -48.40 -30.56 1.36
CA PRO A 48 -47.44 -29.45 1.33
C PRO A 48 -46.58 -29.26 2.59
N GLU A 49 -46.81 -30.01 3.67
CA GLU A 49 -46.16 -29.75 4.96
C GLU A 49 -44.88 -30.59 5.21
N GLN A 50 -44.49 -31.48 4.29
CA GLN A 50 -43.21 -32.22 4.38
C GLN A 50 -42.15 -31.76 3.36
N ALA A 51 -42.52 -30.91 2.39
CA ALA A 51 -41.56 -30.33 1.45
C ALA A 51 -40.69 -29.23 2.07
N ILE A 52 -41.15 -28.58 3.14
CA ILE A 52 -40.45 -27.44 3.76
C ILE A 52 -39.27 -27.89 4.64
N GLN A 53 -39.26 -29.13 5.16
CA GLN A 53 -38.16 -29.63 6.00
C GLN A 53 -37.04 -30.37 5.25
N MET A 54 -37.19 -30.61 3.94
CA MET A 54 -36.12 -31.18 3.10
C MET A 54 -35.35 -30.14 2.28
N ILE A 55 -35.85 -28.90 2.18
CA ILE A 55 -35.17 -27.81 1.45
C ILE A 55 -34.08 -27.12 2.30
N GLU A 56 -34.16 -27.18 3.63
CA GLU A 56 -33.18 -26.52 4.52
C GLU A 56 -31.96 -27.37 4.93
N LYS A 57 -31.81 -28.61 4.42
CA LYS A 57 -30.69 -29.49 4.84
C LYS A 57 -29.83 -30.08 3.72
N SER A 58 -29.88 -29.53 2.51
CA SER A 58 -28.91 -29.90 1.46
C SER A 58 -28.42 -28.74 0.61
N SER A 59 -28.01 -27.62 1.22
CA SER A 59 -27.07 -26.70 0.56
C SER A 59 -25.65 -27.24 0.72
N LYS A 60 -25.28 -28.24 -0.10
CA LYS A 60 -23.86 -28.48 -0.37
C LYS A 60 -23.28 -27.15 -0.88
N PRO A 61 -22.14 -26.67 -0.36
CA PRO A 61 -21.59 -25.41 -0.83
C PRO A 61 -21.26 -25.59 -2.32
N LEU A 62 -21.98 -24.88 -3.19
CA LEU A 62 -21.55 -24.69 -4.56
C LEU A 62 -20.10 -24.19 -4.49
N LYS A 63 -19.18 -24.91 -5.13
CA LYS A 63 -17.79 -24.48 -5.25
C LYS A 63 -17.83 -23.06 -5.84
N LYS A 64 -17.49 -22.04 -5.04
CA LYS A 64 -17.43 -20.65 -5.50
C LYS A 64 -16.59 -20.61 -6.78
N ILE A 65 -17.24 -20.30 -7.90
CA ILE A 65 -16.56 -20.15 -9.18
C ILE A 65 -15.61 -18.94 -9.02
N LYS A 66 -14.36 -19.09 -9.45
CA LYS A 66 -13.36 -18.03 -9.29
C LYS A 66 -13.66 -16.92 -10.29
N LYS A 67 -14.15 -15.79 -9.78
CA LYS A 67 -14.31 -14.52 -10.52
C LYS A 67 -12.93 -14.11 -11.09
N GLY A 68 -12.83 -14.00 -12.41
CA GLY A 68 -11.59 -13.71 -13.13
C GLY A 68 -11.23 -12.22 -13.19
N ILE A 69 -12.21 -11.34 -12.99
CA ILE A 69 -12.08 -9.90 -13.22
C ILE A 69 -12.35 -9.15 -11.92
N PHE A 70 -11.42 -8.29 -11.51
CA PHE A 70 -11.51 -7.50 -10.28
C PHE A 70 -11.77 -6.02 -10.56
N ILE A 71 -12.73 -5.42 -9.86
CA ILE A 71 -13.03 -3.98 -9.97
C ILE A 71 -12.39 -3.23 -8.80
N SER A 72 -11.30 -2.53 -9.10
CA SER A 72 -10.56 -1.69 -8.16
C SER A 72 -11.04 -0.24 -8.27
N TYR A 73 -11.48 0.33 -7.16
CA TYR A 73 -11.93 1.71 -7.04
C TYR A 73 -11.76 2.15 -5.58
N SER A 74 -11.79 3.45 -5.29
CA SER A 74 -11.67 3.90 -3.91
C SER A 74 -12.93 3.53 -3.11
N PRO A 75 -12.83 2.77 -2.01
CA PRO A 75 -13.94 2.58 -1.10
C PRO A 75 -14.38 3.88 -0.42
N ASP A 76 -13.51 4.89 -0.35
CA ASP A 76 -13.84 6.22 0.19
C ASP A 76 -14.38 7.18 -0.90
N ALA A 77 -14.61 6.67 -2.12
CA ALA A 77 -15.18 7.44 -3.22
C ALA A 77 -16.53 8.05 -2.87
N GLY A 78 -16.74 9.28 -3.34
CA GLY A 78 -18.01 9.98 -3.23
C GLY A 78 -19.11 9.40 -4.11
N PHE A 79 -20.32 9.92 -3.98
CA PHE A 79 -21.52 9.47 -4.69
C PHE A 79 -21.33 9.29 -6.20
N LYS A 80 -20.78 10.29 -6.90
CA LYS A 80 -20.64 10.29 -8.36
C LYS A 80 -19.72 9.18 -8.88
N GLU A 81 -18.58 9.00 -8.21
CA GLU A 81 -17.60 7.99 -8.60
C GLU A 81 -18.19 6.60 -8.36
N ARG A 82 -18.82 6.36 -7.20
CA ARG A 82 -19.51 5.09 -6.94
C ARG A 82 -20.68 4.82 -7.88
N ALA A 83 -21.43 5.85 -8.26
CA ALA A 83 -22.51 5.74 -9.24
C ALA A 83 -21.96 5.33 -10.61
N PHE A 84 -20.84 5.93 -11.02
CA PHE A 84 -20.12 5.53 -12.23
C PHE A 84 -19.60 4.09 -12.17
N VAL A 85 -18.94 3.67 -11.08
CA VAL A 85 -18.49 2.28 -10.93
C VAL A 85 -19.66 1.30 -10.95
N SER A 86 -20.76 1.63 -10.29
CA SER A 86 -21.96 0.78 -10.27
C SER A 86 -22.58 0.64 -11.66
N ASP A 87 -22.64 1.73 -12.42
CA ASP A 87 -23.16 1.73 -13.79
C ASP A 87 -22.24 0.95 -14.75
N LEU A 88 -20.92 1.13 -14.62
CA LEU A 88 -19.91 0.36 -15.36
C LEU A 88 -20.06 -1.13 -15.11
N VAL A 89 -20.12 -1.56 -13.85
CA VAL A 89 -20.29 -2.97 -13.51
C VAL A 89 -21.63 -3.49 -14.02
N ARG A 90 -22.73 -2.74 -13.87
CA ARG A 90 -24.05 -3.14 -14.40
C ARG A 90 -23.99 -3.42 -15.90
N GLN A 91 -23.45 -2.49 -16.69
CA GLN A 91 -23.34 -2.66 -18.13
C GLN A 91 -22.38 -3.80 -18.52
N LEU A 92 -21.30 -4.03 -17.77
CA LEU A 92 -20.44 -5.22 -17.98
C LEU A 92 -21.22 -6.52 -17.75
N LYS A 93 -22.03 -6.59 -16.69
CA LYS A 93 -22.87 -7.77 -16.40
C LYS A 93 -23.91 -8.00 -17.49
N GLU A 94 -24.52 -6.94 -18.02
CA GLU A 94 -25.47 -7.01 -19.15
C GLU A 94 -24.81 -7.60 -20.42
N ASN A 95 -23.49 -7.50 -20.54
CA ASN A 95 -22.69 -8.15 -21.58
C ASN A 95 -22.16 -9.54 -21.16
N ASN A 96 -22.95 -10.30 -20.39
CA ASN A 96 -22.67 -11.68 -19.97
C ASN A 96 -21.45 -11.88 -19.07
N MET A 97 -21.02 -10.88 -18.30
CA MET A 97 -19.87 -11.01 -17.39
C MET A 97 -20.28 -11.13 -15.92
N ALA A 98 -21.51 -11.57 -15.63
CA ALA A 98 -22.11 -11.48 -14.30
C ALA A 98 -21.35 -12.24 -13.22
N ASP A 99 -21.01 -13.50 -13.48
CA ASP A 99 -20.29 -14.34 -12.52
C ASP A 99 -18.76 -14.21 -12.62
N ASP A 100 -18.25 -13.51 -13.64
CA ASP A 100 -16.81 -13.30 -13.85
C ASP A 100 -16.25 -12.12 -13.04
N ILE A 101 -17.12 -11.20 -12.61
CA ILE A 101 -16.75 -9.95 -11.97
C ILE A 101 -16.80 -10.05 -10.44
N TRP A 102 -15.71 -9.62 -9.81
CA TRP A 102 -15.65 -9.31 -8.39
C TRP A 102 -15.88 -7.82 -8.17
N PHE A 103 -16.99 -7.50 -7.52
CA PHE A 103 -17.41 -6.15 -7.17
C PHE A 103 -18.06 -6.15 -5.78
N ASP A 104 -17.75 -5.16 -4.96
CA ASP A 104 -18.13 -5.16 -3.54
C ASP A 104 -19.63 -5.29 -3.30
N LYS A 105 -20.45 -4.63 -4.13
CA LYS A 105 -21.91 -4.60 -3.97
C LYS A 105 -22.54 -6.00 -4.07
N ASP A 106 -21.86 -6.94 -4.71
CA ASP A 106 -22.32 -8.32 -4.84
C ASP A 106 -21.93 -9.19 -3.63
N GLU A 107 -21.04 -8.69 -2.79
CA GLU A 107 -20.53 -9.42 -1.64
C GLU A 107 -21.38 -9.13 -0.40
N SER A 108 -21.70 -10.20 0.34
CA SER A 108 -22.61 -10.14 1.51
C SER A 108 -22.16 -9.20 2.64
N CYS A 109 -20.89 -8.79 2.68
CA CYS A 109 -20.31 -8.15 3.84
C CYS A 109 -19.30 -7.09 3.41
N MET A 110 -19.75 -5.82 3.29
CA MET A 110 -18.91 -4.68 2.91
C MET A 110 -18.39 -3.87 4.11
N ASP A 111 -18.96 -4.07 5.29
CA ASP A 111 -18.70 -3.26 6.49
C ASP A 111 -17.83 -3.97 7.54
N SER A 112 -17.44 -5.21 7.26
CA SER A 112 -16.60 -6.05 8.12
C SER A 112 -15.14 -6.04 7.68
N PRO A 113 -14.16 -6.26 8.57
CA PRO A 113 -12.77 -6.47 8.19
C PRO A 113 -12.52 -7.64 7.23
N ILE A 114 -13.46 -8.60 7.16
CA ILE A 114 -13.43 -9.71 6.20
C ILE A 114 -13.42 -9.19 4.76
N TRP A 115 -14.15 -8.11 4.50
CA TRP A 115 -14.26 -7.46 3.21
C TRP A 115 -12.89 -7.03 2.69
N PHE A 116 -12.08 -6.38 3.53
CA PHE A 116 -10.73 -5.95 3.15
C PHE A 116 -9.86 -7.15 2.76
N SER A 117 -9.93 -8.24 3.53
CA SER A 117 -9.26 -9.49 3.17
C SER A 117 -9.76 -10.08 1.85
N GLN A 118 -11.06 -10.02 1.56
CA GLN A 118 -11.62 -10.50 0.29
C GLN A 118 -11.15 -9.66 -0.89
N ARG A 119 -11.08 -8.33 -0.75
CA ARG A 119 -10.55 -7.42 -1.78
C ARG A 119 -9.10 -7.73 -2.11
N MET A 120 -8.25 -7.83 -1.10
CA MET A 120 -6.83 -8.14 -1.31
C MET A 120 -6.63 -9.53 -1.93
N GLU A 121 -7.43 -10.52 -1.54
CA GLU A 121 -7.40 -11.84 -2.17
C GLU A 121 -7.91 -11.83 -3.62
N ALA A 122 -8.93 -11.03 -3.93
CA ALA A 122 -9.45 -10.87 -5.28
C ALA A 122 -8.38 -10.21 -6.17
N ALA A 123 -7.74 -9.14 -5.70
CA ALA A 123 -6.63 -8.49 -6.39
C ALA A 123 -5.42 -9.41 -6.62
N GLU A 124 -5.17 -10.39 -5.74
CA GLU A 124 -4.10 -11.38 -5.94
C GLU A 124 -4.45 -12.50 -6.92
N LYS A 125 -5.73 -12.87 -7.02
CA LYS A 125 -6.19 -14.06 -7.76
C LYS A 125 -6.79 -13.71 -9.13
N CYS A 126 -7.14 -12.46 -9.38
CA CYS A 126 -7.74 -12.03 -10.64
C CYS A 126 -6.78 -12.19 -11.82
N GLN A 127 -7.33 -12.45 -13.00
CA GLN A 127 -6.60 -12.48 -14.27
C GLN A 127 -6.63 -11.11 -14.96
N ALA A 128 -7.70 -10.34 -14.73
CA ALA A 128 -7.81 -8.96 -15.15
C ALA A 128 -8.28 -8.06 -14.00
N ALA A 129 -7.89 -6.78 -14.04
CA ALA A 129 -8.35 -5.78 -13.10
C ALA A 129 -8.72 -4.47 -13.83
N ILE A 130 -9.84 -3.86 -13.46
CA ILE A 130 -10.21 -2.51 -13.88
C ILE A 130 -9.90 -1.55 -12.72
N LEU A 131 -9.12 -0.51 -12.95
CA LEU A 131 -8.73 0.49 -11.96
C LEU A 131 -9.40 1.82 -12.28
N VAL A 132 -10.26 2.29 -11.38
CA VAL A 132 -10.90 3.60 -11.46
C VAL A 132 -10.09 4.59 -10.63
N LEU A 133 -9.26 5.39 -11.29
CA LEU A 133 -8.28 6.27 -10.69
C LEU A 133 -8.86 7.66 -10.41
N SER A 134 -8.67 8.15 -9.19
CA SER A 134 -9.11 9.45 -8.69
C SER A 134 -8.20 9.91 -7.55
N ASP A 135 -8.34 11.16 -7.07
CA ASP A 135 -7.63 11.61 -5.86
C ASP A 135 -7.96 10.73 -4.65
N THR A 136 -9.20 10.24 -4.57
CA THR A 136 -9.62 9.34 -3.48
C THR A 136 -9.01 7.95 -3.61
N TYR A 137 -8.70 7.50 -4.82
CA TYR A 137 -8.03 6.23 -5.07
C TYR A 137 -6.59 6.23 -4.52
N PHE A 138 -5.84 7.32 -4.72
CA PHE A 138 -4.45 7.41 -4.26
C PHE A 138 -4.31 7.85 -2.80
N THR A 139 -5.38 8.35 -2.17
CA THR A 139 -5.39 8.68 -0.73
C THR A 139 -5.96 7.56 0.14
N CYS A 140 -6.84 6.71 -0.39
CA CYS A 140 -7.37 5.58 0.36
C CYS A 140 -6.34 4.43 0.44
N PRO A 141 -5.94 3.97 1.63
CA PRO A 141 -4.94 2.91 1.77
C PRO A 141 -5.31 1.61 1.04
N VAL A 142 -6.59 1.23 1.09
CA VAL A 142 -7.09 -0.03 0.51
C VAL A 142 -6.84 -0.08 -1.00
N SER A 143 -7.25 0.94 -1.74
CA SER A 143 -7.04 1.01 -3.20
C SER A 143 -5.57 1.18 -3.58
N VAL A 144 -4.76 1.84 -2.74
CA VAL A 144 -3.30 1.90 -2.93
C VAL A 144 -2.67 0.52 -2.76
N TYR A 145 -3.10 -0.26 -1.76
CA TYR A 145 -2.61 -1.63 -1.58
C TYR A 145 -3.01 -2.54 -2.74
N GLU A 146 -4.20 -2.37 -3.30
CA GLU A 146 -4.66 -3.10 -4.49
C GLU A 146 -3.80 -2.78 -5.71
N ALA A 147 -3.59 -1.49 -6.01
CA ALA A 147 -2.71 -1.07 -7.11
C ALA A 147 -1.28 -1.61 -6.94
N ARG A 148 -0.74 -1.50 -5.72
CA ARG A 148 0.60 -2.03 -5.41
C ARG A 148 0.67 -3.56 -5.52
N THR A 149 -0.39 -4.26 -5.14
CA THR A 149 -0.47 -5.73 -5.27
C THR A 149 -0.39 -6.13 -6.74
N LEU A 150 -1.19 -5.47 -7.60
CA LEU A 150 -1.19 -5.70 -9.03
C LEU A 150 0.16 -5.35 -9.68
N TYR A 151 0.76 -4.23 -9.26
CA TYR A 151 2.11 -3.84 -9.69
C TYR A 151 3.16 -4.90 -9.33
N ILE A 152 3.21 -5.35 -8.08
CA ILE A 152 4.16 -6.39 -7.63
C ILE A 152 3.95 -7.70 -8.40
N ARG A 153 2.71 -8.05 -8.75
CA ARG A 153 2.40 -9.21 -9.60
C ARG A 153 3.02 -9.04 -10.99
N GLN A 154 2.78 -7.91 -11.67
CA GLN A 154 3.38 -7.60 -12.98
C GLN A 154 4.90 -7.44 -12.95
N GLU A 155 5.48 -7.02 -11.82
CA GLU A 155 6.91 -7.02 -11.58
C GLU A 155 7.51 -8.42 -11.54
N THR A 156 6.82 -9.36 -10.91
CA THR A 156 7.27 -10.74 -10.77
C THR A 156 7.02 -11.55 -12.05
N ASP A 157 5.86 -11.35 -12.67
CA ASP A 157 5.44 -11.99 -13.90
C ASP A 157 4.51 -11.05 -14.68
N GLN A 158 4.97 -10.57 -15.83
CA GLN A 158 4.25 -9.60 -16.66
C GLN A 158 2.92 -10.17 -17.20
N GLN A 159 2.78 -11.50 -17.32
CA GLN A 159 1.55 -12.15 -17.80
C GLN A 159 0.60 -12.53 -16.66
N SER A 160 0.96 -12.25 -15.41
CA SER A 160 0.17 -12.67 -14.25
C SER A 160 -1.18 -11.96 -14.14
N VAL A 161 -1.29 -10.72 -14.62
CA VAL A 161 -2.53 -9.93 -14.60
C VAL A 161 -2.54 -8.83 -15.67
N THR A 162 -3.68 -8.69 -16.35
CA THR A 162 -3.96 -7.58 -17.27
C THR A 162 -4.67 -6.46 -16.54
N VAL A 163 -4.20 -5.23 -16.71
CA VAL A 163 -4.75 -4.06 -16.00
C VAL A 163 -5.33 -3.07 -16.99
N PHE A 164 -6.60 -2.70 -16.76
CA PHE A 164 -7.34 -1.68 -17.50
C PHE A 164 -7.51 -0.46 -16.61
N SER A 165 -6.89 0.66 -16.94
CA SER A 165 -6.91 1.86 -16.12
C SER A 165 -7.87 2.91 -16.70
N ILE A 166 -8.61 3.56 -15.82
CA ILE A 166 -9.56 4.63 -16.14
C ILE A 166 -9.19 5.81 -15.26
N LEU A 167 -8.77 6.93 -15.86
CA LEU A 167 -8.61 8.18 -15.13
C LEU A 167 -9.97 8.87 -15.05
N TYR A 168 -10.65 8.70 -13.91
CA TYR A 168 -12.04 9.16 -13.72
C TYR A 168 -12.14 10.66 -13.51
N SER A 169 -11.22 11.23 -12.72
CA SER A 169 -11.19 12.65 -12.37
C SER A 169 -9.77 13.21 -12.41
N GLU A 170 -9.65 14.52 -12.61
CA GLU A 170 -8.35 15.21 -12.47
C GLU A 170 -7.78 14.94 -11.07
N LEU A 171 -6.48 14.69 -11.00
CA LEU A 171 -5.76 14.53 -9.74
C LEU A 171 -5.23 15.90 -9.33
N VAL A 172 -5.91 16.53 -8.38
CA VAL A 172 -5.57 17.89 -7.90
C VAL A 172 -4.71 17.81 -6.65
N LYS A 173 -4.89 16.77 -5.84
CA LYS A 173 -4.22 16.60 -4.54
C LYS A 173 -3.12 15.54 -4.56
N THR A 174 -3.19 14.64 -5.52
CA THR A 174 -2.31 13.49 -5.63
C THR A 174 -1.65 13.44 -6.99
N GLU A 175 -0.57 12.68 -7.06
CA GLU A 175 0.10 12.37 -8.32
C GLU A 175 0.14 10.86 -8.48
N ILE A 176 0.04 10.41 -9.72
CA ILE A 176 0.25 9.00 -10.04
C ILE A 176 1.72 8.67 -9.77
N PRO A 177 2.02 7.63 -8.98
CA PRO A 177 3.39 7.21 -8.78
C PRO A 177 4.09 6.88 -10.09
N ALA A 178 5.30 7.43 -10.30
CA ALA A 178 6.07 7.30 -11.54
C ALA A 178 6.19 5.86 -12.05
N HIS A 179 6.38 4.91 -11.13
CA HIS A 179 6.54 3.48 -11.43
C HIS A 179 5.27 2.81 -11.97
N TYR A 180 4.08 3.41 -11.81
CA TYR A 180 2.84 2.88 -12.37
C TYR A 180 2.67 3.18 -13.85
N HIS A 181 3.27 4.26 -14.37
CA HIS A 181 3.08 4.69 -15.76
C HIS A 181 3.46 3.61 -16.77
N GLN A 182 4.56 2.90 -16.54
CA GLN A 182 5.05 1.91 -17.51
C GLN A 182 4.26 0.59 -17.48
N LYS A 183 3.71 0.19 -16.33
CA LYS A 183 3.13 -1.16 -16.13
C LYS A 183 1.62 -1.16 -15.96
N LEU A 184 1.08 -0.28 -15.10
CA LEU A 184 -0.36 -0.24 -14.80
C LEU A 184 -1.15 0.67 -15.75
N LEU A 185 -0.48 1.60 -16.44
CA LEU A 185 -1.14 2.69 -17.17
C LEU A 185 -0.83 2.79 -18.68
N PRO A 186 -0.46 1.71 -19.41
CA PRO A 186 -0.08 1.84 -20.82
C PRO A 186 -1.22 2.39 -21.70
N ASP A 187 -2.46 1.95 -21.44
CA ASP A 187 -3.65 2.28 -22.24
C ASP A 187 -4.77 2.87 -21.35
N THR A 188 -4.46 3.95 -20.63
CA THR A 188 -5.42 4.57 -19.70
C THR A 188 -6.54 5.28 -20.44
N VAL A 189 -7.80 4.95 -20.14
CA VAL A 189 -8.98 5.70 -20.61
C VAL A 189 -9.12 6.98 -19.79
N ASP A 190 -8.81 8.13 -20.40
CA ASP A 190 -8.83 9.42 -19.72
C ASP A 190 -10.20 10.13 -19.84
N LEU A 191 -11.00 10.08 -18.78
CA LEU A 191 -12.31 10.76 -18.70
C LEU A 191 -12.21 12.23 -18.30
N THR A 192 -11.00 12.73 -18.01
CA THR A 192 -10.76 14.13 -17.62
C THR A 192 -10.69 15.07 -18.81
N LEU A 193 -10.54 14.51 -20.01
CA LEU A 193 -10.51 15.22 -21.28
C LEU A 193 -11.72 16.18 -21.39
N PRO A 194 -11.52 17.42 -21.89
CA PRO A 194 -12.57 18.44 -21.91
C PRO A 194 -13.87 18.00 -22.59
N ALA A 195 -13.77 17.17 -23.64
CA ALA A 195 -14.92 16.62 -24.36
C ALA A 195 -15.74 15.64 -23.52
N LEU A 196 -15.09 14.88 -22.63
CA LEU A 196 -15.71 13.81 -21.84
C LEU A 196 -16.17 14.27 -20.46
N ARG A 197 -15.62 15.38 -19.95
CA ARG A 197 -15.92 15.88 -18.59
C ARG A 197 -17.40 16.14 -18.34
N LYS A 198 -18.10 16.68 -19.34
CA LYS A 198 -19.51 17.10 -19.28
C LYS A 198 -20.50 15.97 -19.54
N LEU A 199 -20.02 14.80 -19.96
CA LEU A 199 -20.87 13.65 -20.23
C LEU A 199 -21.55 13.16 -18.96
N SER A 200 -22.75 12.62 -19.14
CA SER A 200 -23.48 11.89 -18.11
C SER A 200 -22.72 10.62 -17.69
N VAL A 201 -23.12 10.03 -16.56
CA VAL A 201 -22.51 8.79 -16.05
C VAL A 201 -22.62 7.68 -17.10
N ALA A 202 -23.80 7.48 -17.69
CA ALA A 202 -24.02 6.45 -18.70
C ALA A 202 -23.15 6.64 -19.95
N GLU A 203 -23.02 7.87 -20.45
CA GLU A 203 -22.16 8.18 -21.60
C GLU A 203 -20.67 7.93 -21.29
N LYS A 204 -20.20 8.30 -20.10
CA LYS A 204 -18.83 7.98 -19.65
C LYS A 204 -18.60 6.48 -19.57
N THR A 205 -19.57 5.73 -19.05
CA THR A 205 -19.53 4.27 -19.01
C THR A 205 -19.41 3.69 -20.42
N SER A 206 -20.24 4.14 -21.37
CA SER A 206 -20.19 3.66 -22.76
C SER A 206 -18.84 3.91 -23.44
N VAL A 207 -18.22 5.07 -23.18
CA VAL A 207 -16.86 5.38 -23.68
C VAL A 207 -15.85 4.37 -23.13
N VAL A 208 -15.89 4.10 -21.83
CA VAL A 208 -14.98 3.13 -21.20
C VAL A 208 -15.19 1.74 -21.77
N LEU A 209 -16.43 1.26 -21.85
CA LEU A 209 -16.75 -0.06 -22.39
C LEU A 209 -16.26 -0.21 -23.82
N SER A 210 -16.48 0.80 -24.66
CA SER A 210 -16.00 0.77 -26.05
C SER A 210 -14.48 0.61 -26.16
N SER A 211 -13.73 1.04 -25.15
CA SER A 211 -12.27 0.92 -25.12
C SER A 211 -11.77 -0.38 -24.51
N VAL A 212 -12.46 -0.93 -23.50
CA VAL A 212 -11.94 -2.05 -22.71
C VAL A 212 -12.56 -3.40 -23.08
N MET A 213 -13.79 -3.43 -23.59
CA MET A 213 -14.59 -4.66 -23.69
C MET A 213 -13.94 -5.75 -24.53
N GLU A 214 -13.46 -5.44 -25.74
CA GLU A 214 -12.85 -6.42 -26.67
C GLU A 214 -11.67 -7.17 -26.02
N ASN A 215 -10.88 -6.47 -25.21
CA ASN A 215 -9.74 -7.06 -24.51
C ASN A 215 -10.16 -7.72 -23.19
N LEU A 216 -11.17 -7.18 -22.52
CA LEU A 216 -11.66 -7.68 -21.23
C LEU A 216 -12.41 -9.02 -21.37
N GLU A 217 -13.17 -9.21 -22.45
CA GLU A 217 -13.92 -10.45 -22.75
C GLU A 217 -13.02 -11.69 -22.78
N LYS A 218 -11.75 -11.53 -23.15
CA LYS A 218 -10.74 -12.61 -23.16
C LYS A 218 -10.52 -13.24 -21.78
N PHE A 219 -10.90 -12.54 -20.72
CA PHE A 219 -10.78 -12.96 -19.33
C PHE A 219 -12.12 -13.37 -18.69
N ALA A 220 -13.24 -13.27 -19.43
CA ALA A 220 -14.52 -13.80 -19.00
C ALA A 220 -14.58 -15.31 -19.30
N VAL A 221 -14.60 -16.12 -18.25
CA VAL A 221 -14.54 -17.59 -18.36
C VAL A 221 -15.94 -18.19 -18.29
N ILE A 222 -16.84 -17.59 -17.51
CA ILE A 222 -18.17 -18.14 -17.24
C ILE A 222 -19.18 -17.67 -18.28
N ASN A 223 -19.07 -16.41 -18.71
CA ASN A 223 -19.93 -15.82 -19.75
C ASN A 223 -21.43 -15.94 -19.45
N THR A 224 -21.81 -15.72 -18.18
CA THR A 224 -23.20 -15.80 -17.76
C THR A 224 -23.93 -14.47 -17.88
N PRO A 225 -25.15 -14.48 -18.45
CA PRO A 225 -26.02 -13.30 -18.41
C PRO A 225 -26.33 -12.92 -16.96
N PRO A 226 -26.74 -11.67 -16.70
CA PRO A 226 -27.24 -11.32 -15.37
C PRO A 226 -28.38 -12.28 -15.03
N SER A 227 -28.41 -12.75 -13.78
CA SER A 227 -29.58 -13.45 -13.26
C SER A 227 -30.79 -12.55 -13.49
N THR A 228 -31.82 -13.05 -14.17
CA THR A 228 -33.09 -12.34 -14.30
C THR A 228 -33.66 -12.20 -12.89
N ILE A 229 -33.35 -11.09 -12.23
CA ILE A 229 -34.17 -10.62 -11.12
C ILE A 229 -35.47 -10.27 -11.83
N ASP A 230 -36.45 -11.15 -11.69
CA ASP A 230 -37.79 -10.94 -12.22
C ASP A 230 -38.20 -9.48 -11.95
N ASP A 231 -38.77 -8.82 -12.96
CA ASP A 231 -39.52 -7.57 -12.86
C ASP A 231 -40.75 -7.77 -11.96
N VAL A 232 -40.54 -8.21 -10.73
CA VAL A 232 -41.54 -8.17 -9.68
C VAL A 232 -41.68 -6.69 -9.37
N GLU A 233 -42.87 -6.13 -9.62
CA GLU A 233 -43.26 -4.81 -9.13
C GLU A 233 -42.69 -4.60 -7.72
N PRO A 234 -42.25 -3.38 -7.35
CA PRO A 234 -41.71 -3.11 -6.03
C PRO A 234 -42.75 -3.43 -4.96
N GLN A 235 -42.75 -4.67 -4.47
CA GLN A 235 -43.62 -5.12 -3.40
C GLN A 235 -43.01 -4.56 -2.12
N PHE A 236 -43.72 -3.62 -1.50
CA PHE A 236 -43.39 -3.11 -0.17
C PHE A 236 -43.65 -4.22 0.86
N ASN A 237 -42.64 -5.08 1.01
CA ASN A 237 -42.70 -6.29 1.82
C ASN A 237 -41.96 -6.14 3.16
N GLY A 238 -41.34 -4.97 3.41
CA GLY A 238 -40.66 -4.67 4.67
C GLY A 238 -39.26 -5.30 4.81
N GLU A 239 -38.72 -5.97 3.79
CA GLU A 239 -37.42 -6.64 3.82
C GLU A 239 -36.27 -5.71 4.24
N TYR A 240 -36.36 -4.42 3.89
CA TYR A 240 -35.34 -3.43 4.20
C TYR A 240 -35.09 -3.28 5.72
N LYS A 241 -36.03 -3.69 6.57
CA LYS A 241 -35.90 -3.64 8.04
C LYS A 241 -34.97 -4.70 8.61
N GLU A 242 -34.80 -5.82 7.89
CA GLU A 242 -33.99 -6.96 8.30
C GLU A 242 -32.59 -6.94 7.68
N LYS A 243 -32.41 -6.17 6.61
CA LYS A 243 -31.15 -5.99 5.88
C LYS A 243 -30.41 -4.75 6.35
N LYS A 244 -29.07 -4.78 6.26
CA LYS A 244 -28.24 -3.59 6.45
C LYS A 244 -28.44 -2.60 5.31
N ILE A 245 -28.20 -1.30 5.55
CA ILE A 245 -28.31 -0.25 4.54
C ILE A 245 -27.52 -0.62 3.29
N CYS A 246 -26.27 -1.08 3.41
CA CYS A 246 -25.43 -1.43 2.26
C CYS A 246 -26.01 -2.52 1.35
N GLN A 247 -26.96 -3.32 1.84
CA GLN A 247 -27.62 -4.41 1.11
C GLN A 247 -29.00 -4.00 0.55
N TRP A 248 -29.44 -2.76 0.78
CA TRP A 248 -30.73 -2.31 0.27
C TRP A 248 -30.71 -2.22 -1.24
N THR A 249 -31.68 -2.86 -1.87
CA THR A 249 -31.98 -2.66 -3.30
C THR A 249 -32.64 -1.30 -3.53
N VAL A 250 -32.80 -0.92 -4.81
CA VAL A 250 -33.59 0.25 -5.19
C VAL A 250 -35.01 0.16 -4.61
N SER A 251 -35.66 -1.01 -4.71
CA SER A 251 -37.00 -1.24 -4.14
C SER A 251 -37.05 -1.04 -2.62
N ASN A 252 -36.07 -1.60 -1.89
CA ASN A 252 -35.95 -1.40 -0.45
C ASN A 252 -35.81 0.08 -0.08
N LEU A 253 -35.00 0.84 -0.83
CA LEU A 253 -34.86 2.28 -0.63
C LEU A 253 -36.17 3.03 -0.91
N GLN A 254 -36.90 2.66 -1.97
CA GLN A 254 -38.18 3.28 -2.32
C GLN A 254 -39.23 3.09 -1.22
N GLU A 255 -39.31 1.88 -0.65
CA GLU A 255 -40.19 1.58 0.49
C GLU A 255 -39.81 2.39 1.73
N TRP A 256 -38.51 2.45 2.06
CA TRP A 256 -38.02 3.25 3.18
C TRP A 256 -38.36 4.74 3.02
N LEU A 257 -38.10 5.33 1.85
CA LEU A 257 -38.44 6.73 1.57
C LEU A 257 -39.95 6.98 1.66
N HIS A 258 -40.76 6.02 1.20
CA HIS A 258 -42.22 6.09 1.33
C HIS A 258 -42.64 6.10 2.80
N SER A 259 -42.05 5.25 3.65
CA SER A 259 -42.32 5.21 5.09
C SER A 259 -41.92 6.51 5.81
N LEU A 260 -40.95 7.25 5.28
CA LEU A 260 -40.55 8.57 5.75
C LEU A 260 -41.49 9.68 5.26
N GLY A 261 -42.50 9.40 4.45
CA GLY A 261 -43.36 10.41 3.84
C GLY A 261 -42.60 11.33 2.87
N VAL A 262 -41.54 10.84 2.25
CA VAL A 262 -40.86 11.56 1.16
C VAL A 262 -41.77 11.54 -0.07
N LYS A 263 -42.00 12.72 -0.64
CA LYS A 263 -42.88 12.89 -1.79
C LYS A 263 -42.41 12.03 -2.97
N GLU A 264 -43.39 11.50 -3.71
CA GLU A 264 -43.17 10.58 -4.83
C GLU A 264 -42.21 11.11 -5.89
N PHE A 265 -42.28 12.39 -6.24
CA PHE A 265 -41.39 12.96 -7.25
C PHE A 265 -39.90 12.88 -6.85
N TYR A 266 -39.55 13.07 -5.58
CA TYR A 266 -38.17 12.89 -5.13
C TYR A 266 -37.80 11.40 -5.16
N ARG A 267 -38.70 10.52 -4.68
CA ARG A 267 -38.51 9.07 -4.70
C ARG A 267 -38.22 8.55 -6.11
N GLN A 268 -39.00 8.98 -7.08
CA GLN A 268 -38.83 8.68 -8.50
C GLN A 268 -37.47 9.16 -9.01
N SER A 269 -37.03 10.36 -8.63
CA SER A 269 -35.72 10.89 -9.03
C SER A 269 -34.53 10.07 -8.50
N LEU A 270 -34.67 9.43 -7.33
CA LEU A 270 -33.69 8.46 -6.83
C LEU A 270 -33.78 7.12 -7.58
N ALA A 271 -35.00 6.65 -7.89
CA ALA A 271 -35.22 5.40 -8.62
C ALA A 271 -34.67 5.45 -10.05
N GLU A 272 -34.93 6.54 -10.77
CA GLU A 272 -34.44 6.77 -12.15
C GLU A 272 -32.92 6.76 -12.24
N ARG A 273 -32.23 7.13 -11.15
CA ARG A 273 -30.77 7.09 -11.04
C ARG A 273 -30.26 5.82 -10.36
N MET A 274 -31.13 4.83 -10.18
CA MET A 274 -30.83 3.52 -9.59
C MET A 274 -30.14 3.63 -8.23
N VAL A 275 -30.50 4.65 -7.44
CA VAL A 275 -29.91 4.83 -6.10
C VAL A 275 -30.41 3.70 -5.21
N ASP A 276 -29.46 3.00 -4.61
CA ASP A 276 -29.66 1.89 -3.71
C ASP A 276 -28.92 2.15 -2.39
N GLY A 277 -28.86 1.15 -1.53
CA GLY A 277 -28.15 1.23 -0.26
C GLY A 277 -26.66 1.56 -0.38
N PHE A 278 -25.99 0.98 -1.37
CA PHE A 278 -24.56 1.18 -1.62
C PHE A 278 -24.24 2.63 -2.00
N LEU A 279 -25.06 3.24 -2.86
CA LEU A 279 -24.93 4.65 -3.25
C LEU A 279 -25.45 5.60 -2.17
N LEU A 280 -26.47 5.21 -1.41
CA LEU A 280 -27.00 6.01 -0.30
C LEU A 280 -25.92 6.31 0.75
N MET A 281 -25.02 5.36 1.02
CA MET A 281 -23.97 5.50 2.03
C MET A 281 -22.89 6.54 1.69
N SER A 282 -22.70 6.89 0.41
CA SER A 282 -21.74 7.92 -0.02
C SER A 282 -22.38 9.24 -0.44
N MET A 283 -23.70 9.33 -0.32
CA MET A 283 -24.49 10.49 -0.72
C MET A 283 -24.30 11.67 0.25
N THR A 284 -24.08 12.86 -0.29
CA THR A 284 -23.96 14.10 0.48
C THR A 284 -25.17 15.03 0.26
N ASP A 285 -25.25 16.12 1.06
CA ASP A 285 -26.27 17.16 0.85
C ASP A 285 -26.15 17.80 -0.55
N ASP A 286 -24.91 17.99 -1.02
CA ASP A 286 -24.62 18.56 -2.33
C ASP A 286 -25.09 17.64 -3.47
N ASP A 287 -24.86 16.33 -3.32
CA ASP A 287 -25.32 15.33 -4.30
C ASP A 287 -26.85 15.34 -4.42
N MET A 288 -27.53 15.43 -3.29
CA MET A 288 -28.99 15.50 -3.29
C MET A 288 -29.52 16.72 -4.03
N VAL A 289 -28.88 17.89 -3.92
CA VAL A 289 -29.29 19.11 -4.63
C VAL A 289 -28.93 19.04 -6.11
N ASN A 290 -27.65 18.89 -6.39
CA ASN A 290 -27.08 19.11 -7.72
C ASN A 290 -27.27 17.92 -8.64
N HIS A 291 -27.37 16.71 -8.07
CA HIS A 291 -27.44 15.47 -8.84
C HIS A 291 -28.76 14.77 -8.69
N LEU A 292 -29.46 14.90 -7.57
CA LEU A 292 -30.74 14.22 -7.35
C LEU A 292 -31.97 15.13 -7.48
N GLY A 293 -31.79 16.45 -7.59
CA GLY A 293 -32.90 17.41 -7.72
C GLY A 293 -33.73 17.58 -6.44
N ILE A 294 -33.19 17.22 -5.27
CA ILE A 294 -33.85 17.34 -3.97
C ILE A 294 -33.57 18.73 -3.39
N ASP A 295 -34.22 19.74 -3.95
CA ASP A 295 -34.10 21.16 -3.57
C ASP A 295 -34.61 21.47 -2.15
N SER A 296 -35.57 20.69 -1.62
CA SER A 296 -36.09 20.89 -0.27
C SER A 296 -35.08 20.52 0.82
N ARG A 297 -34.55 21.54 1.49
CA ARG A 297 -33.63 21.39 2.64
C ARG A 297 -34.22 20.54 3.76
N ILE A 298 -35.53 20.62 3.98
CA ILE A 298 -36.21 19.85 5.04
C ILE A 298 -36.17 18.35 4.70
N VAL A 299 -36.45 18.00 3.44
CA VAL A 299 -36.42 16.60 2.97
C VAL A 299 -34.99 16.06 3.03
N ARG A 300 -34.00 16.81 2.54
CA ARG A 300 -32.59 16.40 2.61
C ARG A 300 -32.13 16.15 4.04
N LYS A 301 -32.40 17.08 4.94
CA LYS A 301 -32.07 16.93 6.37
C LYS A 301 -32.76 15.71 6.98
N LYS A 302 -34.01 15.46 6.63
CA LYS A 302 -34.76 14.28 7.09
C LYS A 302 -34.10 12.98 6.63
N ILE A 303 -33.77 12.86 5.34
CA ILE A 303 -33.08 11.69 4.79
C ILE A 303 -31.74 11.46 5.50
N MET A 304 -30.88 12.48 5.60
CA MET A 304 -29.57 12.37 6.25
C MET A 304 -29.67 11.98 7.73
N GLN A 305 -30.62 12.57 8.47
CA GLN A 305 -30.84 12.22 9.87
C GLN A 305 -31.27 10.77 10.04
N HIS A 306 -32.17 10.27 9.19
CA HIS A 306 -32.61 8.89 9.28
C HIS A 306 -31.52 7.90 8.84
N ILE A 307 -30.64 8.24 7.89
CA ILE A 307 -29.46 7.42 7.56
C ILE A 307 -28.60 7.23 8.82
N LEU A 308 -28.28 8.32 9.53
CA LEU A 308 -27.49 8.25 10.77
C LEU A 308 -28.14 7.37 11.84
N VAL A 309 -29.46 7.47 12.03
CA VAL A 309 -30.20 6.63 12.98
C VAL A 309 -30.08 5.14 12.65
N TYR A 310 -30.16 4.77 11.37
CA TYR A 310 -30.00 3.38 10.95
C TYR A 310 -28.57 2.89 11.14
N LEU A 311 -27.55 3.69 10.78
CA LEU A 311 -26.15 3.33 11.00
C LEU A 311 -25.84 3.15 12.50
N GLU A 312 -26.39 3.99 13.37
CA GLU A 312 -26.27 3.82 14.83
C GLU A 312 -26.95 2.53 15.34
N LYS A 313 -28.09 2.16 14.75
CA LYS A 313 -28.78 0.90 15.06
C LYS A 313 -27.94 -0.30 14.63
N GLU A 314 -27.38 -0.27 13.43
CA GLU A 314 -26.51 -1.33 12.89
C GLU A 314 -25.25 -1.53 13.71
N GLN A 315 -24.63 -0.44 14.21
CA GLN A 315 -23.46 -0.51 15.07
C GLN A 315 -23.72 -1.24 16.40
N LYS A 316 -24.96 -1.19 16.90
CA LYS A 316 -25.39 -1.83 18.16
C LYS A 316 -25.71 -3.33 18.00
N LEU A 317 -25.83 -3.84 16.77
CA LEU A 317 -26.06 -5.27 16.55
C LEU A 317 -24.89 -6.12 17.08
N ALA A 318 -25.19 -7.29 17.62
CA ALA A 318 -24.17 -8.18 18.21
C ALA A 318 -23.05 -8.50 17.22
N ASP A 319 -23.42 -8.83 15.98
CA ASP A 319 -22.52 -9.21 14.89
C ASP A 319 -21.64 -8.05 14.38
N SER A 320 -22.00 -6.81 14.68
CA SER A 320 -21.23 -5.60 14.38
C SER A 320 -20.10 -5.33 15.39
N TRP A 321 -19.53 -6.39 15.98
CA TRP A 321 -18.46 -6.30 16.97
C TRP A 321 -17.22 -5.54 16.46
N HIS A 322 -16.93 -5.66 15.17
CA HIS A 322 -15.82 -4.99 14.49
C HIS A 322 -16.00 -3.47 14.43
N LEU A 323 -17.24 -2.98 14.27
CA LEU A 323 -17.53 -1.54 14.33
C LEU A 323 -17.30 -1.00 15.73
N ARG A 324 -17.66 -1.76 16.78
CA ARG A 324 -17.33 -1.40 18.17
C ARG A 324 -15.84 -1.41 18.41
N ALA A 325 -15.11 -2.40 17.86
CA ALA A 325 -13.66 -2.51 17.96
C ALA A 325 -12.95 -1.26 17.41
N ARG A 326 -13.40 -0.68 16.29
CA ARG A 326 -12.86 0.58 15.74
C ARG A 326 -13.02 1.77 16.67
N SER A 327 -14.08 1.80 17.47
CA SER A 327 -14.35 2.90 18.42
C SER A 327 -13.61 2.76 19.76
N VAL A 328 -12.92 1.64 20.00
CA VAL A 328 -12.21 1.40 21.27
C VAL A 328 -10.98 2.29 21.38
N ARG A 329 -10.88 3.02 22.50
CA ARG A 329 -9.68 3.79 22.82
C ARG A 329 -8.52 2.87 23.21
N ALA A 330 -7.37 3.08 22.58
CA ALA A 330 -6.16 2.34 22.89
C ALA A 330 -5.65 2.61 24.32
N LYS A 331 -5.20 1.54 24.99
CA LYS A 331 -4.55 1.61 26.31
C LYS A 331 -3.05 1.92 26.14
N PRO A 332 -2.47 2.85 26.92
CA PRO A 332 -1.05 3.19 26.80
C PRO A 332 -0.16 1.98 27.14
N ALA A 333 1.01 1.88 26.48
CA ALA A 333 2.00 0.81 26.71
C ALA A 333 1.46 -0.63 26.55
N THR A 334 0.39 -0.80 25.76
CA THR A 334 -0.16 -2.12 25.41
C THR A 334 0.19 -2.46 23.97
N LEU A 335 0.72 -3.66 23.75
CA LEU A 335 1.17 -4.16 22.45
C LEU A 335 0.39 -5.42 22.09
N TYR A 336 0.00 -5.54 20.83
CA TYR A 336 -0.49 -6.80 20.28
C TYR A 336 0.59 -7.44 19.41
N LEU A 337 0.97 -8.67 19.73
CA LEU A 337 1.98 -9.43 19.01
C LEU A 337 1.30 -10.34 17.97
N ILE A 338 1.62 -10.13 16.70
CA ILE A 338 1.20 -10.98 15.58
C ILE A 338 2.38 -11.88 15.21
N TYR A 339 2.16 -13.19 15.17
CA TYR A 339 3.17 -14.19 14.83
C TYR A 339 2.50 -15.47 14.29
N ASP A 340 3.26 -16.37 13.66
CA ASP A 340 2.72 -17.68 13.26
C ASP A 340 2.73 -18.66 14.46
N PRO A 341 1.71 -19.52 14.66
CA PRO A 341 1.70 -20.48 15.77
C PRO A 341 2.95 -21.36 15.90
N ALA A 342 3.68 -21.63 14.81
CA ALA A 342 4.95 -22.35 14.84
C ALA A 342 6.05 -21.59 15.62
N ASP A 343 5.98 -20.26 15.67
CA ASP A 343 6.96 -19.38 16.33
C ASP A 343 6.58 -19.04 17.79
N VAL A 344 5.65 -19.79 18.40
CA VAL A 344 5.16 -19.51 19.77
C VAL A 344 6.27 -19.37 20.80
N ARG A 345 7.37 -20.12 20.68
CA ARG A 345 8.51 -20.02 21.61
C ARG A 345 9.20 -18.67 21.52
N LEU A 346 9.48 -18.21 20.29
CA LEU A 346 10.07 -16.89 20.04
C LEU A 346 9.14 -15.80 20.57
N ALA A 347 7.84 -15.91 20.27
CA ALA A 347 6.83 -14.97 20.73
C ALA A 347 6.75 -14.87 22.27
N GLN A 348 6.83 -15.99 23.00
CA GLN A 348 6.83 -15.97 24.47
C GLN A 348 8.10 -15.33 25.06
N THR A 349 9.27 -15.60 24.49
CA THR A 349 10.53 -14.95 24.90
C THR A 349 10.44 -13.44 24.69
N PHE A 350 10.01 -13.03 23.49
CA PHE A 350 9.90 -11.63 23.12
C PHE A 350 8.86 -10.89 23.97
N LYS A 351 7.72 -11.53 24.24
CA LYS A 351 6.71 -11.05 25.21
C LYS A 351 7.31 -10.83 26.60
N THR A 352 8.10 -11.77 27.09
CA THR A 352 8.72 -11.68 28.42
C THR A 352 9.69 -10.51 28.48
N ASP A 353 10.51 -10.31 27.45
CA ASP A 353 11.49 -9.22 27.40
C ASP A 353 10.82 -7.85 27.25
N LEU A 354 9.79 -7.73 26.42
CA LEU A 354 8.96 -6.52 26.35
C LEU A 354 8.24 -6.24 27.68
N GLY A 355 7.81 -7.29 28.39
CA GLY A 355 7.26 -7.20 29.74
C GLY A 355 8.24 -6.60 30.74
N LYS A 356 9.52 -7.00 30.69
CA LYS A 356 10.59 -6.41 31.52
C LYS A 356 10.81 -4.91 31.23
N LYS A 357 10.56 -4.48 30.00
CA LYS A 357 10.60 -3.06 29.58
C LYS A 357 9.30 -2.29 29.90
N GLY A 358 8.35 -2.91 30.62
CA GLY A 358 7.15 -2.26 31.12
C GLY A 358 5.99 -2.20 30.11
N PHE A 359 6.00 -3.03 29.08
CA PHE A 359 4.88 -3.18 28.15
C PHE A 359 3.93 -4.31 28.57
N GLN A 360 2.62 -4.09 28.42
CA GLN A 360 1.65 -5.17 28.49
C GLN A 360 1.48 -5.78 27.09
N VAL A 361 2.00 -6.98 26.88
CA VAL A 361 1.94 -7.66 25.59
C VAL A 361 0.83 -8.70 25.57
N ILE A 362 -0.08 -8.53 24.61
CA ILE A 362 -1.19 -9.42 24.31
C ILE A 362 -0.89 -10.10 22.96
N HIS A 363 -1.40 -11.31 22.77
CA HIS A 363 -1.34 -12.03 21.49
C HIS A 363 -2.60 -12.86 21.32
N HIS A 364 -2.79 -13.48 20.15
CA HIS A 364 -3.93 -14.35 19.91
C HIS A 364 -3.99 -15.48 20.97
N GLN A 365 -5.20 -15.77 21.44
CA GLN A 365 -5.46 -16.77 22.48
C GLN A 365 -6.02 -18.08 21.91
N LYS A 366 -6.86 -17.95 20.88
CA LYS A 366 -7.57 -19.08 20.26
C LYS A 366 -7.50 -18.93 18.75
N LEU A 367 -7.24 -20.04 18.04
CA LEU A 367 -7.14 -20.02 16.58
C LEU A 367 -8.49 -20.10 15.86
N GLY A 368 -9.57 -20.51 16.56
CA GLY A 368 -10.90 -20.66 15.96
C GLY A 368 -10.97 -21.77 14.91
N GLN A 369 -12.15 -21.96 14.32
CA GLN A 369 -12.41 -22.92 13.23
C GLN A 369 -12.56 -22.23 11.86
N SER A 370 -12.83 -20.92 11.84
CA SER A 370 -12.90 -20.10 10.62
C SER A 370 -12.14 -18.78 10.78
N LYS A 371 -11.87 -18.07 9.67
CA LYS A 371 -11.21 -16.75 9.73
C LYS A 371 -12.07 -15.74 10.50
N GLU A 372 -13.39 -15.82 10.35
CA GLU A 372 -14.34 -14.92 11.02
C GLU A 372 -14.34 -15.16 12.53
N GLU A 373 -14.39 -16.42 12.95
CA GLU A 373 -14.33 -16.79 14.36
C GLU A 373 -12.99 -16.38 14.97
N PHE A 374 -11.89 -16.61 14.24
CA PHE A 374 -10.56 -16.21 14.67
C PHE A 374 -10.46 -14.70 14.93
N LEU A 375 -10.96 -13.86 14.02
CA LEU A 375 -10.99 -12.42 14.21
C LEU A 375 -11.97 -12.00 15.30
N HIS A 376 -13.13 -12.65 15.42
CA HIS A 376 -14.12 -12.35 16.46
C HIS A 376 -13.56 -12.60 17.87
N LEU A 377 -12.81 -13.69 18.05
CA LEU A 377 -12.20 -14.05 19.34
C LEU A 377 -11.04 -13.13 19.71
N ASN A 378 -10.17 -12.79 18.76
CA ASN A 378 -8.91 -12.09 19.06
C ASN A 378 -8.98 -10.57 18.82
N GLY A 379 -9.83 -10.14 17.89
CA GLY A 379 -9.92 -8.76 17.44
C GLY A 379 -10.26 -7.73 18.53
N PRO A 380 -11.17 -8.02 19.49
CA PRO A 380 -11.43 -7.12 20.61
C PRO A 380 -10.18 -6.81 21.45
N PHE A 381 -9.27 -7.77 21.62
CA PHE A 381 -8.03 -7.56 22.35
C PHE A 381 -7.06 -6.67 21.56
N MET A 382 -6.91 -6.94 20.27
CA MET A 382 -6.10 -6.13 19.35
C MET A 382 -6.57 -4.66 19.32
N ALA A 383 -7.90 -4.44 19.32
CA ALA A 383 -8.49 -3.11 19.33
C ALA A 383 -8.14 -2.29 20.59
N THR A 384 -7.90 -2.93 21.73
CA THR A 384 -7.47 -2.22 22.95
C THR A 384 -6.00 -1.82 22.94
N CYS A 385 -5.20 -2.36 22.02
CA CYS A 385 -3.75 -2.14 22.00
C CYS A 385 -3.37 -0.79 21.39
N SER A 386 -2.23 -0.23 21.82
CA SER A 386 -1.66 1.02 21.29
C SER A 386 -0.85 0.83 20.02
N HIS A 387 -0.12 -0.28 19.93
CA HIS A 387 0.72 -0.62 18.79
C HIS A 387 0.58 -2.11 18.48
N ILE A 388 0.85 -2.44 17.23
CA ILE A 388 0.89 -3.81 16.71
C ILE A 388 2.35 -4.11 16.39
N LEU A 389 2.81 -5.28 16.81
CA LEU A 389 4.16 -5.74 16.54
C LEU A 389 4.07 -7.06 15.78
N LEU A 390 4.47 -7.03 14.51
CA LEU A 390 4.55 -8.20 13.65
C LEU A 390 5.91 -8.87 13.83
N VAL A 391 5.93 -10.14 14.22
CA VAL A 391 7.13 -10.98 14.23
C VAL A 391 7.26 -11.62 12.87
N LEU A 392 8.24 -11.18 12.07
CA LEU A 392 8.49 -11.70 10.74
C LEU A 392 9.59 -12.76 10.78
N THR A 393 9.19 -14.00 10.48
CA THR A 393 9.99 -15.22 10.36
C THR A 393 9.67 -15.89 9.01
N GLU A 394 10.34 -17.01 8.71
CA GLU A 394 9.99 -17.85 7.55
C GLU A 394 8.55 -18.40 7.62
N HIS A 395 8.08 -18.82 8.81
CA HIS A 395 6.72 -19.33 8.98
C HIS A 395 5.65 -18.25 8.81
N ALA A 396 5.96 -17.01 9.19
CA ALA A 396 5.04 -15.88 9.06
C ALA A 396 4.69 -15.54 7.60
N THR A 397 5.59 -15.84 6.65
CA THR A 397 5.50 -15.43 5.24
C THR A 397 4.19 -15.87 4.57
N ASN A 398 3.78 -17.11 4.81
CA ASN A 398 2.60 -17.74 4.20
C ASN A 398 1.51 -18.07 5.23
N SER A 399 1.63 -17.53 6.45
CA SER A 399 0.69 -17.82 7.53
C SER A 399 -0.66 -17.14 7.28
N PRO A 400 -1.77 -17.89 7.22
CA PRO A 400 -3.10 -17.29 7.11
C PRO A 400 -3.47 -16.50 8.38
N PHE A 401 -2.97 -16.92 9.54
CA PHE A 401 -3.20 -16.22 10.80
C PHE A 401 -2.55 -14.84 10.78
N VAL A 402 -1.25 -14.78 10.46
CA VAL A 402 -0.51 -13.52 10.34
C VAL A 402 -1.18 -12.62 9.31
N TYR A 403 -1.56 -13.16 8.14
CA TYR A 403 -2.23 -12.40 7.10
C TYR A 403 -3.52 -11.74 7.58
N HIS A 404 -4.44 -12.50 8.16
CA HIS A 404 -5.73 -11.95 8.57
C HIS A 404 -5.62 -11.02 9.78
N GLU A 405 -4.75 -11.30 10.76
CA GLU A 405 -4.50 -10.37 11.87
C GLU A 405 -3.87 -9.07 11.38
N MET A 406 -2.95 -9.14 10.41
CA MET A 406 -2.27 -7.97 9.85
C MET A 406 -3.25 -7.06 9.10
N LEU A 407 -4.10 -7.63 8.24
CA LEU A 407 -5.14 -6.86 7.55
C LEU A 407 -6.15 -6.27 8.54
N PHE A 408 -6.49 -7.00 9.60
CA PHE A 408 -7.39 -6.48 10.63
C PHE A 408 -6.76 -5.33 11.43
N ALA A 409 -5.49 -5.45 11.78
CA ALA A 409 -4.72 -4.39 12.44
C ALA A 409 -4.68 -3.10 11.61
N ASP A 410 -4.45 -3.23 10.32
CA ASP A 410 -4.44 -2.11 9.38
C ASP A 410 -5.83 -1.49 9.21
N TRP A 411 -6.87 -2.32 9.08
CA TRP A 411 -8.27 -1.85 9.03
C TRP A 411 -8.70 -1.09 10.29
N LEU A 412 -8.16 -1.45 11.47
CA LEU A 412 -8.35 -0.70 12.71
C LEU A 412 -7.55 0.61 12.78
N GLY A 413 -6.68 0.89 11.81
CA GLY A 413 -5.79 2.06 11.79
C GLY A 413 -4.73 2.03 12.88
N LYS A 414 -4.29 0.83 13.29
CA LYS A 414 -3.28 0.70 14.35
C LYS A 414 -1.88 0.98 13.81
N LYS A 415 -1.01 1.51 14.66
CA LYS A 415 0.41 1.69 14.33
C LYS A 415 1.10 0.33 14.31
N ILE A 416 1.58 -0.08 13.14
CA ILE A 416 2.29 -1.34 12.95
C ILE A 416 3.81 -1.10 12.95
N LEU A 417 4.52 -1.94 13.70
CA LEU A 417 5.96 -2.12 13.62
C LEU A 417 6.27 -3.58 13.29
N VAL A 418 7.34 -3.81 12.54
CA VAL A 418 7.80 -5.16 12.17
C VAL A 418 9.10 -5.48 12.89
N ALA A 419 9.16 -6.61 13.60
CA ALA A 419 10.38 -7.21 14.10
C ALA A 419 10.83 -8.28 13.11
N CYS A 420 11.81 -7.94 12.26
CA CYS A 420 12.32 -8.81 11.20
C CYS A 420 13.40 -9.74 11.77
N PHE A 421 13.04 -10.97 12.14
CA PHE A 421 13.98 -12.01 12.58
C PHE A 421 14.52 -12.83 11.41
N LYS A 422 13.76 -12.93 10.33
CA LYS A 422 14.19 -13.52 9.06
C LYS A 422 13.63 -12.71 7.90
N ASN A 423 14.51 -12.20 7.04
CA ASN A 423 14.10 -11.53 5.82
C ASN A 423 13.74 -12.55 4.74
N ASP A 424 12.46 -12.90 4.67
CA ASP A 424 11.87 -13.76 3.64
C ASP A 424 10.99 -12.97 2.66
N TRP A 425 11.41 -11.74 2.35
CA TRP A 425 10.64 -10.83 1.51
C TRP A 425 10.31 -11.41 0.14
N GLY A 426 11.22 -12.16 -0.48
CA GLY A 426 11.00 -12.79 -1.79
C GLY A 426 9.75 -13.65 -1.82
N ASN A 427 9.54 -14.46 -0.79
CA ASN A 427 8.44 -15.43 -0.70
C ASN A 427 7.13 -14.83 -0.15
N LEU A 428 7.15 -13.60 0.38
CA LEU A 428 5.92 -12.94 0.83
C LEU A 428 4.94 -12.78 -0.34
N ARG A 429 3.66 -13.10 -0.06
CA ARG A 429 2.58 -12.89 -1.03
C ARG A 429 2.45 -11.40 -1.41
N PRO A 430 2.09 -11.07 -2.66
CA PRO A 430 2.05 -9.68 -3.15
C PRO A 430 1.20 -8.71 -2.33
N SER A 431 0.03 -9.15 -1.83
CA SER A 431 -0.82 -8.30 -0.98
C SER A 431 -0.20 -8.02 0.38
N MET A 432 0.49 -9.00 0.97
CA MET A 432 1.21 -8.80 2.22
C MET A 432 2.33 -7.77 2.01
N LYS A 433 3.18 -7.96 0.99
CA LYS A 433 4.22 -6.98 0.60
C LYS A 433 3.64 -5.57 0.45
N SER A 434 2.45 -5.45 -0.12
CA SER A 434 1.79 -4.17 -0.34
C SER A 434 1.42 -3.44 0.94
N VAL A 435 0.91 -4.18 1.93
CA VAL A 435 0.48 -3.65 3.23
C VAL A 435 1.68 -3.37 4.15
N ILE A 436 2.60 -4.34 4.31
CA ILE A 436 3.69 -4.21 5.29
C ILE A 436 4.97 -3.56 4.75
N GLY A 437 5.08 -3.33 3.44
CA GLY A 437 6.31 -2.82 2.82
C GLY A 437 6.77 -1.45 3.35
N GLU A 438 5.81 -0.56 3.63
CA GLU A 438 6.09 0.77 4.20
C GLU A 438 6.09 0.78 5.72
N CYS A 439 5.71 -0.33 6.36
CA CYS A 439 5.74 -0.41 7.81
C CYS A 439 7.18 -0.32 8.30
N LEU A 440 7.39 0.45 9.37
CA LEU A 440 8.70 0.57 9.98
C LEU A 440 9.11 -0.76 10.62
N ALA A 441 10.32 -1.19 10.32
CA ALA A 441 10.85 -2.47 10.71
C ALA A 441 12.17 -2.32 11.47
N VAL A 442 12.36 -3.17 12.48
CA VAL A 442 13.64 -3.40 13.17
C VAL A 442 14.25 -4.68 12.61
N ASP A 443 15.49 -4.58 12.14
CA ASP A 443 16.27 -5.72 11.67
C ASP A 443 16.89 -6.46 12.87
N PHE A 444 16.29 -7.58 13.26
CA PHE A 444 16.82 -8.52 14.26
C PHE A 444 17.63 -9.66 13.62
N GLU A 445 17.63 -9.78 12.29
CA GLU A 445 18.42 -10.80 11.58
C GLU A 445 19.90 -10.44 11.56
N ARG A 446 20.23 -9.17 11.30
CA ARG A 446 21.62 -8.71 11.15
C ARG A 446 22.17 -7.93 12.34
N LYS A 447 21.29 -7.37 13.18
CA LYS A 447 21.70 -6.56 14.35
C LYS A 447 21.62 -7.38 15.63
N LEU A 448 22.38 -6.96 16.64
CA LEU A 448 22.32 -7.57 17.96
C LEU A 448 20.90 -7.44 18.54
N TYR A 449 20.43 -8.49 19.20
CA TYR A 449 19.08 -8.53 19.78
C TYR A 449 18.86 -7.41 20.80
N SER A 450 19.83 -7.14 21.67
CA SER A 450 19.76 -6.04 22.64
C SER A 450 19.58 -4.69 21.97
N ASP A 451 20.28 -4.48 20.84
CA ASP A 451 20.22 -3.25 20.07
C ASP A 451 18.85 -3.05 19.43
N GLY A 452 18.30 -4.12 18.83
CA GLY A 452 16.95 -4.10 18.28
C GLY A 452 15.88 -3.85 19.35
N MET A 453 16.05 -4.42 20.55
CA MET A 453 15.14 -4.21 21.69
C MET A 453 15.14 -2.76 22.18
N ASP A 454 16.32 -2.13 22.27
CA ASP A 454 16.41 -0.73 22.70
C ASP A 454 15.83 0.24 21.65
N VAL A 455 16.04 -0.05 20.35
CA VAL A 455 15.38 0.67 19.25
C VAL A 455 13.87 0.55 19.36
N LEU A 456 13.36 -0.68 19.54
CA LEU A 456 11.93 -0.93 19.65
C LEU A 456 11.32 -0.22 20.87
N GLU A 457 11.98 -0.27 22.02
CA GLU A 457 11.53 0.43 23.24
C GLU A 457 11.44 1.94 23.02
N HIS A 458 12.47 2.54 22.43
CA HIS A 458 12.52 3.99 22.19
C HIS A 458 11.36 4.47 21.32
N HIS A 459 11.00 3.71 20.27
CA HIS A 459 9.93 4.08 19.35
C HIS A 459 8.53 3.79 19.91
N LEU A 460 8.37 2.72 20.68
CA LEU A 460 7.11 2.39 21.35
C LEU A 460 6.80 3.33 22.53
N LYS A 461 7.84 3.85 23.18
CA LYS A 461 7.73 4.79 24.31
C LYS A 461 8.79 5.89 24.20
N PRO A 462 8.55 6.93 23.37
CA PRO A 462 9.49 8.03 23.21
C PRO A 462 9.73 8.72 24.55
N VAL A 463 10.99 8.78 24.97
CA VAL A 463 11.38 9.44 26.23
C VAL A 463 11.18 10.94 26.06
N ARG A 464 10.18 11.51 26.75
CA ARG A 464 9.80 12.93 26.64
C ARG A 464 10.82 13.90 27.23
N THR A 465 11.67 13.42 28.14
CA THR A 465 12.73 14.20 28.80
C THR A 465 13.95 13.32 28.95
N LEU A 466 14.94 13.51 28.10
CA LEU A 466 16.22 12.82 28.19
C LEU A 466 17.02 13.44 29.36
N PRO A 467 17.48 12.65 30.35
CA PRO A 467 18.35 13.16 31.40
C PRO A 467 19.58 13.82 30.77
N GLY A 468 19.89 15.06 31.18
CA GLY A 468 20.88 15.94 30.53
C GLY A 468 22.35 15.51 30.62
N VAL A 469 22.64 14.22 30.81
CA VAL A 469 24.00 13.68 30.87
C VAL A 469 24.21 12.81 29.64
N VAL A 470 24.78 13.43 28.61
CA VAL A 470 25.50 12.85 27.47
C VAL A 470 24.90 11.54 26.94
N LEU A 471 23.88 11.65 26.09
CA LEU A 471 23.68 10.63 25.07
C LEU A 471 24.78 10.81 24.03
N GLU A 472 25.65 9.82 23.88
CA GLU A 472 26.56 9.78 22.75
C GLU A 472 25.73 9.89 21.44
N GLN A 473 26.17 10.71 20.50
CA GLN A 473 25.54 10.87 19.18
C GLN A 473 25.37 9.50 18.47
N SER A 474 26.23 8.53 18.78
CA SER A 474 26.14 7.13 18.36
C SER A 474 24.80 6.48 18.74
N PHE A 475 24.31 6.70 19.96
CA PHE A 475 23.03 6.17 20.44
C PHE A 475 21.86 6.83 19.71
N LEU A 476 21.87 8.16 19.56
CA LEU A 476 20.81 8.87 18.83
C LEU A 476 20.74 8.45 17.37
N ASN A 477 21.90 8.33 16.70
CA ASN A 477 21.99 7.84 15.33
C ASN A 477 21.47 6.40 15.20
N LYS A 478 21.83 5.53 16.16
CA LYS A 478 21.34 4.14 16.22
C LYS A 478 19.82 4.07 16.40
N MET A 479 19.23 4.94 17.22
CA MET A 479 17.77 5.01 17.41
C MET A 479 17.05 5.57 16.18
N SER A 480 17.63 6.56 15.50
CA SER A 480 17.04 7.14 14.27
C SER A 480 17.17 6.24 13.05
N GLU A 481 18.28 5.50 12.92
CA GLU A 481 18.53 4.57 11.81
C GLU A 481 18.03 3.15 12.07
N GLY A 482 17.58 2.89 13.31
CA GLY A 482 17.15 1.59 13.79
C GLY A 482 15.85 1.11 13.15
N LEU A 483 14.98 2.03 12.71
CA LEU A 483 13.76 1.76 11.97
C LEU A 483 13.89 2.20 10.52
N ARG A 484 13.54 1.31 9.60
CA ARG A 484 13.40 1.62 8.17
C ARG A 484 12.17 0.91 7.62
N PRO A 485 11.56 1.39 6.51
CA PRO A 485 10.53 0.65 5.82
C PRO A 485 10.99 -0.80 5.54
N LEU A 486 10.12 -1.78 5.80
CA LEU A 486 10.45 -3.19 5.64
C LEU A 486 10.97 -3.50 4.23
N ALA A 487 10.38 -2.92 3.19
CA ALA A 487 10.81 -3.10 1.80
C ALA A 487 12.27 -2.65 1.57
N GLN A 488 12.75 -1.66 2.33
CA GLN A 488 14.13 -1.18 2.26
C GLN A 488 15.10 -2.11 3.01
N ILE A 489 14.69 -2.64 4.16
CA ILE A 489 15.47 -3.67 4.87
C ILE A 489 15.56 -4.94 4.02
N ALA A 490 14.43 -5.28 3.38
CA ALA A 490 14.30 -6.43 2.52
C ALA A 490 15.23 -6.38 1.29
N SER A 491 15.29 -5.22 0.62
CA SER A 491 16.10 -5.03 -0.59
C SER A 491 17.60 -4.94 -0.33
N ALA A 492 18.04 -4.74 0.91
CA ALA A 492 19.46 -4.77 1.27
C ALA A 492 20.08 -6.19 1.23
N ASN A 493 19.32 -7.24 0.87
CA ASN A 493 19.78 -8.62 0.65
C ASN A 493 20.03 -8.96 -0.84
N THR A 494 19.61 -8.09 -1.77
CA THR A 494 19.76 -8.32 -3.20
C THR A 494 20.74 -7.28 -3.72
N ASP A 495 21.87 -7.71 -4.28
CA ASP A 495 22.89 -6.83 -4.85
C ASP A 495 22.28 -5.64 -5.61
N LEU A 496 22.60 -4.42 -5.14
CA LEU A 496 22.93 -3.19 -5.88
C LEU A 496 22.11 -2.75 -7.13
N VAL A 497 20.97 -3.34 -7.51
CA VAL A 497 20.34 -3.04 -8.82
C VAL A 497 18.83 -2.70 -8.80
N ALA A 498 18.02 -3.03 -7.78
CA ALA A 498 16.56 -3.05 -8.02
C ALA A 498 15.65 -2.00 -7.32
N LEU A 499 16.03 -1.27 -6.27
CA LEU A 499 15.04 -0.48 -5.49
C LEU A 499 15.46 0.94 -5.05
N HIS A 500 16.26 1.63 -5.88
CA HIS A 500 16.32 3.10 -5.83
C HIS A 500 15.22 3.79 -6.66
N HIS A 501 14.19 3.07 -7.11
CA HIS A 501 13.03 3.65 -7.82
C HIS A 501 11.88 4.15 -6.92
N SER A 502 12.09 4.26 -5.60
CA SER A 502 11.05 4.74 -4.65
C SER A 502 11.11 6.23 -4.32
N ARG A 503 11.99 6.98 -4.99
CA ARG A 503 11.89 8.43 -5.17
C ARG A 503 12.58 8.71 -6.49
N GLY A 504 11.95 9.41 -7.42
CA GLY A 504 12.60 9.81 -8.67
C GLY A 504 13.76 10.76 -8.37
N GLU A 505 14.89 10.25 -7.93
CA GLU A 505 16.17 10.92 -8.11
C GLU A 505 16.70 10.38 -9.43
N ALA A 506 16.64 11.22 -10.47
CA ALA A 506 17.57 11.03 -11.56
C ALA A 506 18.99 11.04 -10.97
N SER A 507 19.96 10.53 -11.73
CA SER A 507 21.36 10.76 -11.36
C SER A 507 21.57 12.27 -11.18
N PRO A 508 22.14 12.74 -10.06
CA PRO A 508 22.30 14.17 -9.84
C PRO A 508 23.14 14.72 -10.98
N HIS A 509 22.68 15.78 -11.64
CA HIS A 509 23.45 16.41 -12.71
C HIS A 509 24.64 17.18 -12.15
N ILE A 510 24.49 17.67 -10.91
CA ILE A 510 25.47 18.52 -10.23
C ILE A 510 25.80 17.96 -8.85
N PHE A 511 27.08 17.97 -8.51
CA PHE A 511 27.56 17.76 -7.14
C PHE A 511 27.98 19.11 -6.54
N ILE A 512 27.51 19.46 -5.35
CA ILE A 512 27.91 20.69 -4.65
C ILE A 512 28.80 20.32 -3.46
N SER A 513 30.09 20.64 -3.53
CA SER A 513 31.01 20.59 -2.40
C SER A 513 31.01 21.93 -1.68
N PHE A 514 30.86 21.90 -0.37
CA PHE A 514 30.81 23.11 0.46
C PHE A 514 31.31 22.85 1.88
N GLN A 515 31.63 23.93 2.58
CA GLN A 515 31.88 23.88 4.02
C GLN A 515 30.57 24.10 4.77
N TRP A 516 30.33 23.34 5.82
CA TRP A 516 29.08 23.28 6.59
C TRP A 516 28.50 24.65 7.01
N ASP A 517 29.37 25.63 7.25
CA ASP A 517 28.92 26.97 7.63
C ASP A 517 28.17 27.73 6.52
N MET A 518 28.19 27.22 5.29
CA MET A 518 27.48 27.75 4.13
C MET A 518 26.18 27.00 3.80
N HIS A 519 25.72 26.11 4.67
CA HIS A 519 24.52 25.26 4.46
C HIS A 519 23.31 26.04 3.94
N SER A 520 22.96 27.17 4.57
CA SER A 520 21.79 27.97 4.17
C SER A 520 21.88 28.47 2.73
N LYS A 521 23.06 28.91 2.29
CA LYS A 521 23.28 29.37 0.91
C LYS A 521 23.26 28.20 -0.09
N VAL A 522 23.75 27.03 0.32
CA VAL A 522 23.74 25.84 -0.54
C VAL A 522 22.32 25.29 -0.70
N GLU A 523 21.49 25.34 0.35
CA GLU A 523 20.08 24.96 0.27
C GLU A 523 19.31 25.90 -0.65
N ASP A 524 19.53 27.23 -0.55
CA ASP A 524 18.95 28.20 -1.47
C ASP A 524 19.33 27.91 -2.94
N MET A 525 20.59 27.56 -3.21
CA MET A 525 21.05 27.18 -4.56
C MET A 525 20.43 25.87 -5.03
N LYS A 526 20.29 24.88 -4.14
CA LYS A 526 19.67 23.59 -4.42
C LYS A 526 18.22 23.75 -4.85
N ILE A 527 17.44 24.53 -4.09
CA ILE A 527 16.06 24.89 -4.42
C ILE A 527 16.00 25.58 -5.79
N MET A 528 16.92 26.53 -6.05
CA MET A 528 16.98 27.25 -7.31
C MET A 528 17.26 26.32 -8.51
N PHE A 529 18.19 25.37 -8.39
CA PHE A 529 18.47 24.39 -9.44
C PHE A 529 17.29 23.44 -9.66
N GLN A 530 16.68 22.94 -8.59
CA GLN A 530 15.52 22.04 -8.65
C GLN A 530 14.32 22.71 -9.32
N ASN A 531 14.02 23.97 -8.97
CA ASN A 531 12.96 24.76 -9.62
C ASN A 531 13.23 24.99 -11.12
N ASN A 532 14.46 24.79 -11.58
CA ASN A 532 14.87 24.91 -12.98
C ASN A 532 15.09 23.54 -13.65
N GLY A 533 14.62 22.45 -13.04
CA GLY A 533 14.71 21.08 -13.58
C GLY A 533 16.11 20.49 -13.54
N ILE A 534 17.02 21.05 -12.74
CA ILE A 534 18.40 20.57 -12.63
C ILE A 534 18.57 19.87 -11.28
N GLU A 535 18.72 18.56 -11.32
CA GLU A 535 18.95 17.78 -10.11
C GLU A 535 20.37 17.98 -9.59
N CYS A 536 20.48 18.20 -8.27
CA CYS A 536 21.76 18.43 -7.62
C CYS A 536 21.85 17.67 -6.30
N TRP A 537 23.04 17.16 -6.04
CA TRP A 537 23.40 16.50 -4.80
C TRP A 537 24.32 17.39 -3.98
N ALA A 538 24.02 17.51 -2.70
CA ALA A 538 24.84 18.20 -1.71
C ALA A 538 24.63 17.50 -0.36
N ASP A 539 25.68 17.37 0.45
CA ASP A 539 25.59 16.83 1.81
C ASP A 539 24.88 17.81 2.76
N THR A 540 23.58 18.01 2.53
CA THR A 540 22.70 18.99 3.18
C THR A 540 21.88 18.37 4.31
N GLY A 541 22.16 17.11 4.66
CA GLY A 541 21.40 16.35 5.65
C GLY A 541 21.40 17.01 7.03
N ALA A 542 20.27 17.62 7.39
CA ALA A 542 20.02 18.22 8.70
C ALA A 542 19.98 17.21 9.88
N HIS A 543 20.24 15.92 9.62
CA HIS A 543 20.35 14.88 10.64
C HIS A 543 21.79 14.44 10.95
N MET A 544 22.80 15.07 10.33
CA MET A 544 24.20 14.67 10.46
C MET A 544 25.10 15.84 10.91
N ARG A 545 24.87 16.35 12.13
CA ARG A 545 25.90 16.71 13.16
C ARG A 545 25.59 17.99 13.95
N GLY A 546 25.59 17.84 15.27
CA GLY A 546 25.90 18.91 16.22
C GLY A 546 27.37 18.85 16.68
N ARG A 547 28.08 19.95 16.46
CA ARG A 547 29.25 20.50 17.20
C ARG A 547 30.50 19.64 17.40
N SER A 548 31.51 19.89 16.56
CA SER A 548 32.93 19.75 16.93
C SER A 548 33.59 21.12 17.04
N SER A 549 33.85 21.57 18.27
CA SER A 549 34.84 22.61 18.57
C SER A 549 35.55 22.29 19.87
N LEU A 550 36.64 21.53 19.82
CA LEU A 550 37.91 21.89 20.48
C LEU A 550 39.01 20.91 20.08
N SER A 551 40.16 21.46 19.72
CA SER A 551 41.37 20.70 19.39
C SER A 551 42.24 20.43 20.62
N THR A 552 43.13 19.45 20.45
CA THR A 552 44.46 19.26 21.08
C THR A 552 44.52 18.58 22.46
N ARG A 553 44.97 17.32 22.52
CA ARG A 553 46.38 16.89 22.73
C ARG A 553 46.46 15.39 23.11
N SER A 554 47.30 14.67 22.34
CA SER A 554 48.15 13.52 22.71
C SER A 554 47.67 12.48 23.75
N SER A 555 47.58 11.23 23.32
CA SER A 555 48.44 10.08 23.71
C SER A 555 47.67 8.76 23.87
N THR A 556 48.12 7.76 23.11
CA THR A 556 48.08 6.31 23.38
C THR A 556 46.86 5.72 24.09
N SER A 557 46.01 5.01 23.34
CA SER A 557 45.56 3.65 23.70
C SER A 557 44.65 3.05 22.62
N HIS A 558 44.75 1.73 22.47
CA HIS A 558 44.14 0.90 21.45
C HIS A 558 42.60 0.85 21.51
N SER A 559 41.93 1.00 20.37
CA SER A 559 40.63 0.36 20.08
C SER A 559 40.30 0.45 18.59
N SER A 560 40.38 -0.69 17.91
CA SER A 560 40.00 -0.93 16.51
C SER A 560 38.48 -1.10 16.39
N ALA A 561 37.73 -0.01 16.15
CA ALA A 561 36.30 -0.08 15.81
C ALA A 561 35.77 1.14 15.00
N SER A 562 36.66 1.96 14.42
CA SER A 562 36.28 3.24 13.78
C SER A 562 36.27 3.22 12.24
N HIS A 563 36.36 2.06 11.59
CA HIS A 563 36.60 1.99 10.14
C HIS A 563 35.34 1.91 9.25
N ASP A 564 34.19 1.43 9.75
CA ASP A 564 33.03 1.11 8.88
C ASP A 564 32.11 2.31 8.56
N SER A 565 31.93 3.27 9.48
CA SER A 565 31.03 4.42 9.25
C SER A 565 31.62 5.47 8.29
N GLN A 566 32.95 5.60 8.26
CA GLN A 566 33.64 6.50 7.35
C GLN A 566 33.66 5.95 5.92
N HIS A 567 33.70 4.62 5.76
CA HIS A 567 33.65 3.95 4.46
C HIS A 567 32.30 4.17 3.75
N ASN A 568 31.18 4.19 4.50
CA ASN A 568 29.85 4.35 3.92
C ASN A 568 29.63 5.77 3.36
N LEU A 569 29.94 6.84 4.12
CA LEU A 569 29.81 8.22 3.62
C LEU A 569 30.75 8.50 2.45
N GLN A 570 31.99 8.02 2.51
CA GLN A 570 32.95 8.17 1.40
C GLN A 570 32.47 7.43 0.15
N SER A 571 31.84 6.26 0.30
CA SER A 571 31.26 5.53 -0.83
C SER A 571 30.06 6.26 -1.47
N ILE A 572 29.25 6.96 -0.66
CA ILE A 572 28.13 7.77 -1.12
C ILE A 572 28.63 9.01 -1.88
N ILE A 573 29.62 9.72 -1.32
CA ILE A 573 30.25 10.87 -1.99
C ILE A 573 30.85 10.45 -3.32
N LEU A 574 31.60 9.34 -3.35
CA LEU A 574 32.20 8.78 -4.57
C LEU A 574 31.14 8.44 -5.62
N ARG A 575 30.07 7.74 -5.21
CA ARG A 575 28.97 7.34 -6.11
C ARG A 575 28.29 8.56 -6.73
N ASN A 576 27.92 9.54 -5.91
CA ASN A 576 27.19 10.72 -6.37
C ASN A 576 28.07 11.66 -7.19
N MET A 577 29.35 11.83 -6.83
CA MET A 577 30.28 12.62 -7.64
C MET A 577 30.58 11.96 -8.98
N LYS A 578 30.64 10.61 -9.03
CA LYS A 578 30.79 9.87 -10.28
C LYS A 578 29.57 10.04 -11.20
N ALA A 579 28.36 10.03 -10.62
CA ALA A 579 27.11 10.23 -11.34
C ALA A 579 26.91 11.67 -11.84
N ALA A 580 27.45 12.67 -11.12
CA ALA A 580 27.36 14.06 -11.50
C ALA A 580 28.16 14.40 -12.76
N SER A 581 27.59 15.20 -13.66
CA SER A 581 28.29 15.72 -14.83
C SER A 581 29.19 16.90 -14.47
N LEU A 582 28.92 17.59 -13.36
CA LEU A 582 29.56 18.85 -12.99
C LEU A 582 29.73 18.95 -11.47
N VAL A 583 30.83 19.58 -11.01
CA VAL A 583 31.08 19.85 -9.58
C VAL A 583 31.09 21.36 -9.32
N ILE A 584 30.30 21.82 -8.36
CA ILE A 584 30.30 23.19 -7.84
C ILE A 584 31.07 23.21 -6.52
N CYS A 585 32.12 24.02 -6.42
CA CYS A 585 32.90 24.20 -5.20
C CYS A 585 32.57 25.55 -4.55
N CYS A 586 31.97 25.53 -3.36
CA CYS A 586 31.61 26.72 -2.59
C CYS A 586 32.79 27.17 -1.71
N ILE A 587 33.65 28.01 -2.29
CA ILE A 587 34.93 28.42 -1.69
C ILE A 587 34.72 29.46 -0.58
N THR A 588 35.33 29.17 0.56
CA THR A 588 35.51 30.06 1.73
C THR A 588 36.88 29.80 2.36
N PRO A 589 37.41 30.69 3.22
CA PRO A 589 38.64 30.40 3.96
C PRO A 589 38.61 29.07 4.73
N LYS A 590 37.44 28.70 5.28
CA LYS A 590 37.25 27.42 5.98
C LYS A 590 37.10 26.21 5.05
N TYR A 591 36.59 26.40 3.84
CA TYR A 591 36.54 25.35 2.82
C TYR A 591 37.96 24.89 2.46
N ILE A 592 38.84 25.86 2.23
CA ILE A 592 40.23 25.61 1.82
C ILE A 592 41.03 24.87 2.91
N GLN A 593 40.70 25.09 4.17
CA GLN A 593 41.34 24.45 5.33
C GLN A 593 40.72 23.10 5.72
N SER A 594 39.61 22.70 5.10
CA SER A 594 38.86 21.49 5.45
C SER A 594 39.39 20.27 4.69
N ASP A 595 39.82 19.24 5.43
CA ASP A 595 40.27 17.97 4.82
C ASP A 595 39.18 17.32 3.95
N ASN A 596 37.91 17.42 4.36
CA ASN A 596 36.79 16.87 3.61
C ASN A 596 36.62 17.59 2.26
N CYS A 597 36.62 18.93 2.27
CA CYS A 597 36.50 19.73 1.05
C CYS A 597 37.72 19.56 0.13
N GLN A 598 38.92 19.36 0.69
CA GLN A 598 40.11 19.03 -0.08
C GLN A 598 40.02 17.64 -0.72
N ASN A 599 39.44 16.66 -0.02
CA ASN A 599 39.21 15.32 -0.56
C ASN A 599 38.16 15.34 -1.68
N ASP A 600 37.07 16.09 -1.53
CA ASP A 600 36.09 16.30 -2.59
C ASP A 600 36.73 16.92 -3.84
N LEU A 601 37.59 17.93 -3.65
CA LEU A 601 38.26 18.60 -4.76
C LEU A 601 39.26 17.67 -5.48
N LYS A 602 40.03 16.87 -4.73
CA LYS A 602 40.92 15.85 -5.29
C LYS A 602 40.13 14.77 -6.04
N LEU A 603 38.99 14.37 -5.49
CA LEU A 603 38.12 13.39 -6.11
C LEU A 603 37.55 13.92 -7.43
N ALA A 604 37.06 15.16 -7.44
CA ALA A 604 36.58 15.82 -8.66
C ALA A 604 37.66 15.90 -9.73
N GLU A 605 38.91 16.23 -9.34
CA GLU A 605 40.06 16.23 -10.26
C GLU A 605 40.39 14.81 -10.77
N SER A 606 40.35 13.80 -9.91
CA SER A 606 40.62 12.40 -10.31
C SER A 606 39.55 11.80 -11.22
N LEU A 607 38.32 12.29 -11.12
CA LEU A 607 37.18 11.91 -11.95
C LEU A 607 37.02 12.81 -13.19
N GLU A 608 37.97 13.72 -13.41
CA GLU A 608 37.98 14.69 -14.52
C GLU A 608 36.67 15.48 -14.63
N LYS A 609 35.99 15.72 -13.50
CA LYS A 609 34.74 16.47 -13.49
C LYS A 609 35.05 17.96 -13.69
N PRO A 610 34.32 18.67 -14.56
CA PRO A 610 34.43 20.12 -14.66
C PRO A 610 34.07 20.78 -13.32
N ILE A 611 34.81 21.82 -12.94
CA ILE A 611 34.65 22.50 -11.66
C ILE A 611 34.22 23.96 -11.88
N ILE A 612 33.13 24.37 -11.22
CA ILE A 612 32.73 25.78 -11.08
C ILE A 612 33.04 26.23 -9.65
N ALA A 613 33.93 27.21 -9.51
CA ALA A 613 34.25 27.81 -8.22
C ALA A 613 33.31 28.99 -7.92
N LEU A 614 32.62 28.92 -6.78
CA LEU A 614 31.79 30.00 -6.23
C LEU A 614 32.45 30.57 -4.98
N LEU A 615 32.79 31.87 -5.00
CA LEU A 615 33.43 32.51 -3.86
C LEU A 615 32.37 33.03 -2.88
N LEU A 616 31.99 32.22 -1.89
CA LEU A 616 30.95 32.55 -0.90
C LEU A 616 31.46 33.41 0.27
N ARG A 617 32.78 33.49 0.45
CA ARG A 617 33.48 34.42 1.36
C ARG A 617 34.76 34.88 0.67
N PHE A 618 35.09 36.16 0.82
CA PHE A 618 36.29 36.72 0.19
C PHE A 618 37.54 35.97 0.66
N CYS A 619 38.38 35.58 -0.30
CA CYS A 619 39.76 35.15 -0.09
C CYS A 619 40.59 35.65 -1.28
N SER A 620 41.91 35.75 -1.11
CA SER A 620 42.80 35.97 -2.24
C SER A 620 42.62 34.85 -3.28
N TRP A 621 42.79 35.18 -4.56
CA TRP A 621 42.65 34.19 -5.64
C TRP A 621 43.94 34.12 -6.47
N PRO A 622 44.57 32.93 -6.60
CA PRO A 622 44.25 31.68 -5.90
C PRO A 622 44.47 31.78 -4.36
N PRO A 623 43.84 30.93 -3.53
CA PRO A 623 43.81 31.15 -2.09
C PRO A 623 45.14 30.92 -1.36
N ASP A 624 45.69 31.94 -0.71
CA ASP A 624 47.04 31.91 -0.13
C ASP A 624 47.26 30.85 0.97
N GLY A 625 46.18 30.40 1.63
CA GLY A 625 46.20 29.36 2.68
C GLY A 625 45.90 27.93 2.21
N ALA A 626 45.74 27.70 0.90
CA ALA A 626 45.44 26.37 0.34
C ALA A 626 46.69 25.48 0.22
N SER A 627 46.49 24.15 0.31
CA SER A 627 47.51 23.18 -0.06
C SER A 627 47.95 23.36 -1.52
N GLN A 628 49.18 22.97 -1.87
CA GLN A 628 49.71 23.14 -3.24
C GLN A 628 48.83 22.46 -4.31
N GLY A 629 48.27 21.29 -3.99
CA GLY A 629 47.30 20.59 -4.85
C GLY A 629 46.02 21.40 -5.05
N THR A 630 45.40 21.85 -3.96
CA THR A 630 44.19 22.70 -4.00
C THR A 630 44.42 24.00 -4.76
N LYS A 631 45.57 24.67 -4.58
CA LYS A 631 45.94 25.87 -5.35
C LYS A 631 45.97 25.59 -6.85
N LYS A 632 46.60 24.48 -7.25
CA LYS A 632 46.73 24.07 -8.65
C LYS A 632 45.38 23.71 -9.28
N THR A 633 44.50 23.01 -8.57
CA THR A 633 43.17 22.66 -9.08
C THR A 633 42.30 23.91 -9.24
N LEU A 634 42.28 24.78 -8.22
CA LEU A 634 41.48 26.01 -8.25
C LEU A 634 42.01 27.03 -9.26
N SER A 635 43.33 27.14 -9.46
CA SER A 635 43.90 28.06 -10.46
C SER A 635 43.48 27.75 -11.91
N LYS A 636 42.99 26.53 -12.19
CA LYS A 636 42.44 26.16 -13.50
C LYS A 636 41.03 26.72 -13.72
N CYS A 637 40.35 27.21 -12.68
CA CYS A 637 39.03 27.82 -12.81
C CYS A 637 39.17 29.25 -13.35
N VAL A 638 38.90 29.42 -14.65
CA VAL A 638 39.14 30.68 -15.38
C VAL A 638 38.16 31.81 -15.00
N ASP A 639 36.95 31.47 -14.53
CA ASP A 639 35.91 32.45 -14.15
C ASP A 639 35.27 32.09 -12.80
N VAL A 640 35.86 32.57 -11.71
CA VAL A 640 35.26 32.43 -10.36
C VAL A 640 34.08 33.38 -10.24
N ILE A 641 32.95 32.88 -9.72
CA ILE A 641 31.78 33.72 -9.48
C ILE A 641 31.81 34.26 -8.05
N GLU A 642 31.92 35.57 -7.92
CA GLU A 642 31.97 36.25 -6.62
C GLU A 642 30.58 36.38 -5.99
N MET A 643 30.40 35.80 -4.79
CA MET A 643 29.13 35.79 -4.06
C MET A 643 29.33 36.02 -2.55
N TYR A 644 30.39 36.73 -2.19
CA TYR A 644 30.86 36.84 -0.80
C TYR A 644 30.03 37.75 0.10
N ASN A 645 29.12 38.55 -0.45
CA ASN A 645 28.14 39.35 0.27
C ASN A 645 26.74 39.17 -0.33
N ASP A 646 25.69 39.56 0.40
CA ASP A 646 24.31 39.26 0.01
C ASP A 646 23.85 39.99 -1.28
N LYS A 647 24.43 41.17 -1.54
CA LYS A 647 24.18 41.91 -2.79
C LYS A 647 24.71 41.14 -4.00
N LEU A 648 25.96 40.70 -3.94
CA LEU A 648 26.61 39.90 -4.99
C LEU A 648 25.98 38.51 -5.10
N TYR A 649 25.61 37.89 -3.98
CA TYR A 649 24.91 36.62 -3.98
C TYR A 649 23.61 36.70 -4.78
N LYS A 650 22.76 37.70 -4.50
CA LYS A 650 21.50 37.91 -5.23
C LYS A 650 21.73 38.28 -6.70
N GLN A 651 22.70 39.15 -7.00
CA GLN A 651 23.00 39.58 -8.37
C GLN A 651 23.54 38.44 -9.24
N ASN A 652 24.39 37.57 -8.68
CA ASN A 652 25.08 36.54 -9.44
C ASN A 652 24.39 35.17 -9.40
N LEU A 653 23.32 34.97 -8.64
CA LEU A 653 22.61 33.69 -8.59
C LEU A 653 22.12 33.24 -9.97
N ALA A 654 21.57 34.16 -10.78
CA ALA A 654 21.16 33.88 -12.16
C ALA A 654 22.37 33.55 -13.07
N ARG A 655 23.52 34.18 -12.82
CA ARG A 655 24.77 33.92 -13.55
C ARG A 655 25.34 32.53 -13.24
N VAL A 656 25.16 32.03 -12.01
CA VAL A 656 25.49 30.65 -11.64
C VAL A 656 24.67 29.66 -12.47
N LEU A 657 23.35 29.84 -12.52
CA LEU A 657 22.45 28.99 -13.30
C LEU A 657 22.80 28.96 -14.79
N GLU A 658 23.07 30.12 -15.38
CA GLU A 658 23.49 30.23 -16.79
C GLU A 658 24.82 29.50 -17.05
N ARG A 659 25.79 29.63 -16.13
CA ARG A 659 27.09 28.97 -16.25
C ARG A 659 26.97 27.46 -16.14
N VAL A 660 26.12 26.97 -15.23
CA VAL A 660 25.80 25.55 -15.07
C VAL A 660 25.17 25.01 -16.34
N ARG A 661 24.17 25.69 -16.92
CA ARG A 661 23.54 25.27 -18.18
C ARG A 661 24.53 25.18 -19.34
N ARG A 662 25.41 26.18 -19.48
CA ARG A 662 26.48 26.14 -20.51
C ARG A 662 27.46 25.00 -20.29
N ALA A 663 27.87 24.76 -19.04
CA ALA A 663 28.77 23.66 -18.72
C ALA A 663 28.12 22.30 -19.03
N MET A 664 26.83 22.14 -18.73
CA MET A 664 26.08 20.93 -19.04
C MET A 664 25.79 20.74 -20.54
N ALA A 665 25.75 21.82 -21.35
CA ALA A 665 25.49 21.73 -22.79
C ALA A 665 26.74 21.37 -23.63
N VAL A 666 27.93 21.43 -23.02
CA VAL A 666 29.23 21.11 -23.67
C VAL A 666 29.71 19.69 -23.29
N LEU A 667 29.06 19.08 -22.30
CA LEU A 667 29.28 17.72 -21.81
C LEU A 667 28.26 16.76 -22.42
#